data_AF-A0AAD3HAJ8-F1
#
_entry.id   AF-A0AAD3HAJ8-F1
#
_cell.length_a   1.000
_cell.length_b   1.000
_cell.length_c   1.000
_cell.angle_alpha   90.00
_cell.angle_beta   90.00
_cell.angle_gamma   90.00
#
_symmetry.space_group_name_H-M   'P 1'
#
loop_
_entity.id
_entity.type
_entity.pdbx_description
1 polymer ?
#
loop_
_entity_poly.entity_id
_entity_poly.type
_entity_poly.pdbx_seq_one_letter_code
_entity_poly.pdbx_strand_id
1 'polypeptide(L)'
;MSEPSTKDEFLSKLEQIHHQSSKDPEKFTNSLKDLHLYLKEQRTHMDESSDKDTYIEFASFILEIHVLRIGSSLEREIQSIIDECLNVCGYNETFRAAISLLKECKLVSEKDVDRKRFILENVLYTIKRILLTEAQNEQFINVAVDIIGLKIFDRHAYTTCVDIISQLPSLISNACFEVKIQLPLWIQKAKYYSRVVYCALHNIFYANDIETSLSMEYAKCLVQKLVHLGMLEFVISGVHHFQLFVMKHESNHNQRIEDGISFISEIYTSLHSPRYVASLLCANIRHVITHQVELIGNKMGLEEVKSICTNDCIPLLEEIWLPILCRSMIRDSFLDIAILAPSLTIEVEYQKIFVMCVVLMLSKVQMEQVEYSDDSSDEEDYAKPMDTCNNNHEEVLGNCLLQVAVIWSGATFVNDVDETRQRHVTLFILYSINQLKQSKTITMTEAIQELTIGVSNRLKVLEASRVDGMFVAEAIANHLGQSLHFDELDPYREGCSGSAKLEESFEENKRATAHDKPKKKNYCRKVTQTIIDPDEEYDSCDDSSTISDSSEDSDYSSDSEWDEDEFIASSNINDDETDLHVVAKPRYLRDCLELLQANGDDHETMCKHHVAFEELPKLVRNQPPDLSDFGISLVNEVFRNENKFDIENFSHLCLDALSSLAVHDERCVAKIQEVVFAQDFSIGKRIDALQVLNHAAYELSGQLKMDETKKEPRHSSSLLPKTRRKGEAIISQNLSNLKLEQGNVEFSKSRRWRQGRPKETVSVRNTFGPRSPYFFYPLMKGFKESKDNTFLWGGENGGILLTQLINTLSNFIYASGFHPNSKVMANDLFELVWPLQFAENPQVRRSILSASLCCLPHLPEEIVVGSILSRPEVLKHLQNTSKKDGDTECRQLSTAILHGLLE
;
A
#
# COMPACT_ATOMS: atom_id res chain seq x y z
N MET A 1 -25.17 51.47 39.57
CA MET A 1 -24.08 50.56 39.96
C MET A 1 -24.50 49.20 39.44
N SER A 2 -23.98 48.81 38.28
CA SER A 2 -24.19 47.46 37.75
C SER A 2 -23.50 46.47 38.69
N GLU A 3 -24.23 45.45 39.14
CA GLU A 3 -23.62 44.30 39.81
C GLU A 3 -22.48 43.77 38.93
N PRO A 4 -21.31 43.44 39.49
CA PRO A 4 -20.21 42.88 38.70
C PRO A 4 -20.73 41.65 37.96
N SER A 5 -20.38 41.53 36.67
CA SER A 5 -20.73 40.35 35.90
C SER A 5 -20.16 39.12 36.62
N THR A 6 -20.91 38.02 36.64
CA THR A 6 -20.45 36.74 37.20
C THR A 6 -19.08 36.34 36.64
N LYS A 7 -18.77 36.73 35.40
CA LYS A 7 -17.46 36.58 34.75
C LYS A 7 -16.33 37.34 35.46
N ASP A 8 -16.52 38.61 35.82
CA ASP A 8 -15.46 39.45 36.41
C ASP A 8 -15.15 39.04 37.87
N GLU A 9 -16.18 38.72 38.66
CA GLU A 9 -15.98 38.20 40.02
C GLU A 9 -15.24 36.86 40.00
N PHE A 10 -15.54 36.04 38.99
CA PHE A 10 -14.94 34.74 38.80
C PHE A 10 -13.50 34.80 38.32
N LEU A 11 -13.19 35.61 37.30
CA LEU A 11 -11.81 35.86 36.86
C LEU A 11 -10.95 36.42 37.99
N SER A 12 -11.52 37.30 38.83
CA SER A 12 -10.86 37.82 40.03
C SER A 12 -10.54 36.73 41.07
N LYS A 13 -11.48 35.80 41.34
CA LYS A 13 -11.24 34.63 42.20
C LYS A 13 -10.16 33.72 41.62
N LEU A 14 -10.16 33.52 40.31
CA LEU A 14 -9.17 32.71 39.60
C LEU A 14 -7.77 33.32 39.65
N GLU A 15 -7.64 34.64 39.45
CA GLU A 15 -6.39 35.36 39.66
C GLU A 15 -5.90 35.28 41.11
N GLN A 16 -6.83 35.33 42.07
CA GLN A 16 -6.51 35.19 43.49
C GLN A 16 -5.99 33.78 43.83
N ILE A 17 -6.61 32.74 43.28
CA ILE A 17 -6.16 31.34 43.39
C ILE A 17 -4.78 31.17 42.74
N HIS A 18 -4.58 31.74 41.54
CA HIS A 18 -3.29 31.74 40.84
C HIS A 18 -2.19 32.39 41.70
N HIS A 19 -2.48 33.53 42.33
CA HIS A 19 -1.51 34.23 43.17
C HIS A 19 -1.18 33.46 44.46
N GLN A 20 -2.18 32.79 45.06
CA GLN A 20 -2.02 31.96 46.27
C GLN A 20 -1.25 30.66 45.99
N SER A 21 -1.40 30.06 44.80
CA SER A 21 -0.69 28.85 44.36
C SER A 21 0.84 28.96 44.47
N SER A 22 1.37 30.19 44.40
CA SER A 22 2.82 30.43 44.41
C SER A 22 3.47 30.44 45.79
N LYS A 23 2.67 30.50 46.86
CA LYS A 23 3.16 30.81 48.20
C LYS A 23 2.90 29.70 49.23
N ASP A 24 1.86 28.90 49.09
CA ASP A 24 1.44 27.93 50.12
C ASP A 24 0.56 26.79 49.53
N PRO A 25 1.04 25.53 49.50
CA PRO A 25 0.32 24.41 48.89
C PRO A 25 -0.93 23.98 49.68
N GLU A 26 -0.98 24.13 51.00
CA GLU A 26 -2.20 23.78 51.78
C GLU A 26 -3.32 24.79 51.54
N LYS A 27 -2.98 26.07 51.47
CA LYS A 27 -3.95 27.11 51.10
C LYS A 27 -4.45 26.94 49.68
N PHE A 28 -3.58 26.56 48.75
CA PHE A 28 -3.97 26.26 47.39
C PHE A 28 -4.99 25.11 47.33
N THR A 29 -4.77 24.00 48.05
CA THR A 29 -5.73 22.89 48.15
C THR A 29 -7.07 23.32 48.73
N ASN A 30 -7.08 24.18 49.75
CA ASN A 30 -8.33 24.71 50.31
C ASN A 30 -9.05 25.63 49.31
N SER A 31 -8.33 26.51 48.61
CA SER A 31 -8.91 27.35 47.57
C SER A 31 -9.45 26.55 46.38
N LEU A 32 -8.87 25.37 46.08
CA LEU A 32 -9.41 24.42 45.09
C LEU A 32 -10.71 23.78 45.57
N LYS A 33 -10.80 23.42 46.86
CA LYS A 33 -12.04 22.90 47.46
C LYS A 33 -13.14 23.95 47.48
N ASP A 34 -12.79 25.20 47.75
CA ASP A 34 -13.71 26.34 47.70
C ASP A 34 -14.18 26.60 46.26
N LEU A 35 -13.29 26.50 45.26
CA LEU A 35 -13.67 26.58 43.84
C LEU A 35 -14.57 25.42 43.43
N HIS A 36 -14.28 24.19 43.86
CA HIS A 36 -15.12 23.02 43.60
C HIS A 36 -16.51 23.17 44.24
N LEU A 37 -16.59 23.68 45.47
CA LEU A 37 -17.85 23.96 46.14
C LEU A 37 -18.64 25.07 45.43
N TYR A 38 -17.95 26.14 45.01
CA TYR A 38 -18.55 27.21 44.22
C TYR A 38 -19.12 26.70 42.89
N LEU A 39 -18.39 25.84 42.16
CA LEU A 39 -18.90 25.23 40.93
C LEU A 39 -20.14 24.37 41.17
N LYS A 40 -20.14 23.62 42.27
CA LYS A 40 -21.28 22.81 42.67
C LYS A 40 -22.51 23.65 43.04
N GLU A 41 -22.30 24.84 43.59
CA GLU A 41 -23.36 25.83 43.88
C GLU A 41 -23.85 26.54 42.61
N GLN A 42 -22.95 26.86 41.68
CA GLN A 42 -23.33 27.46 40.40
C GLN A 42 -24.09 26.48 39.50
N ARG A 43 -23.82 25.17 39.59
CA ARG A 43 -24.57 24.11 38.88
C ARG A 43 -26.10 24.23 39.06
N THR A 44 -26.58 24.67 40.21
CA THR A 44 -28.03 24.83 40.47
C THR A 44 -28.63 26.11 39.87
N HIS A 45 -27.80 27.04 39.41
CA HIS A 45 -28.20 28.32 38.82
C HIS A 45 -27.96 28.41 37.30
N MET A 46 -27.43 27.35 36.67
CA MET A 46 -26.84 27.38 35.32
C MET A 46 -27.78 27.06 34.15
N ASP A 47 -29.07 26.86 34.37
CA ASP A 47 -30.00 26.50 33.28
C ASP A 47 -30.33 27.65 32.31
N GLU A 48 -29.97 28.90 32.61
CA GLU A 48 -30.40 30.06 31.80
C GLU A 48 -29.35 31.20 31.72
N SER A 49 -28.25 31.08 30.95
CA SER A 49 -27.60 32.27 30.33
C SER A 49 -26.47 31.94 29.32
N SER A 50 -26.14 32.95 28.51
CA SER A 50 -25.45 32.95 27.23
C SER A 50 -23.90 32.96 27.26
N ASP A 51 -23.25 32.40 28.28
CA ASP A 51 -21.83 32.67 28.53
C ASP A 51 -20.85 31.52 28.19
N LYS A 52 -21.14 30.76 27.12
CA LYS A 52 -20.38 29.55 26.71
C LYS A 52 -18.87 29.77 26.53
N ASP A 53 -18.45 30.89 25.96
CA ASP A 53 -17.04 31.21 25.73
C ASP A 53 -16.26 31.38 27.04
N THR A 54 -16.91 31.93 28.07
CA THR A 54 -16.35 32.09 29.42
C THR A 54 -16.08 30.73 30.09
N TYR A 55 -16.87 29.70 29.74
CA TYR A 55 -16.68 28.34 30.24
C TYR A 55 -15.60 27.55 29.50
N ILE A 56 -15.38 27.81 28.20
CA ILE A 56 -14.24 27.26 27.45
C ILE A 56 -12.93 27.86 27.97
N GLU A 57 -12.90 29.17 28.16
CA GLU A 57 -11.80 29.86 28.82
C GLU A 57 -11.57 29.27 30.22
N PHE A 58 -12.65 28.97 30.97
CA PHE A 58 -12.56 28.36 32.29
C PHE A 58 -12.01 26.94 32.32
N ALA A 59 -12.52 26.03 31.49
CA ALA A 59 -12.03 24.65 31.42
C ALA A 59 -10.58 24.59 30.94
N SER A 60 -10.25 25.42 29.95
CA SER A 60 -8.87 25.59 29.47
C SER A 60 -7.98 26.16 30.58
N PHE A 61 -8.45 27.18 31.31
CA PHE A 61 -7.72 27.82 32.40
C PHE A 61 -7.56 26.94 33.65
N ILE A 62 -8.55 26.12 34.02
CA ILE A 62 -8.43 25.11 35.08
C ILE A 62 -7.37 24.09 34.70
N LEU A 63 -7.44 23.59 33.47
CA LEU A 63 -6.44 22.65 32.97
C LEU A 63 -5.07 23.32 32.79
N GLU A 64 -4.98 24.63 32.50
CA GLU A 64 -3.73 25.37 32.34
C GLU A 64 -3.09 25.82 33.68
N ILE A 65 -3.91 26.18 34.69
CA ILE A 65 -3.47 26.54 36.05
C ILE A 65 -3.06 25.33 36.87
N HIS A 66 -3.82 24.23 36.82
CA HIS A 66 -3.49 23.03 37.60
C HIS A 66 -2.20 22.35 37.13
N VAL A 67 -1.73 22.75 35.96
CA VAL A 67 -0.51 22.32 35.33
C VAL A 67 0.72 23.02 35.88
N LEU A 68 0.59 24.19 36.52
CA LEU A 68 1.75 24.97 36.96
C LEU A 68 2.43 24.48 38.24
N ARG A 69 1.78 23.71 39.16
CA ARG A 69 2.38 23.47 40.51
C ARG A 69 2.00 22.21 41.31
N ILE A 70 1.24 21.25 40.79
CA ILE A 70 0.71 20.16 41.65
C ILE A 70 1.57 18.89 41.57
N GLY A 71 2.04 18.40 42.72
CA GLY A 71 2.64 17.07 42.87
C GLY A 71 1.59 15.96 43.00
N SER A 72 2.01 14.70 42.84
CA SER A 72 1.17 13.48 42.75
C SER A 72 0.17 13.20 43.89
N SER A 73 0.12 14.01 44.95
CA SER A 73 -0.76 13.78 46.12
C SER A 73 -2.23 14.19 45.91
N LEU A 74 -2.59 14.78 44.77
CA LEU A 74 -3.90 15.41 44.52
C LEU A 74 -4.72 14.78 43.38
N GLU A 75 -4.29 13.64 42.83
CA GLU A 75 -4.95 12.97 41.68
C GLU A 75 -6.47 12.75 41.86
N ARG A 76 -6.94 12.40 43.07
CA ARG A 76 -8.38 12.18 43.33
C ARG A 76 -9.20 13.47 43.30
N GLU A 77 -8.65 14.57 43.81
CA GLU A 77 -9.33 15.85 43.83
C GLU A 77 -9.36 16.45 42.40
N ILE A 78 -8.29 16.23 41.63
CA ILE A 78 -8.21 16.56 40.20
C ILE A 78 -9.26 15.78 39.40
N GLN A 79 -9.39 14.47 39.63
CA GLN A 79 -10.41 13.66 38.98
C GLN A 79 -11.82 14.14 39.33
N SER A 80 -12.07 14.49 40.60
CA SER A 80 -13.37 15.03 41.03
C SER A 80 -13.71 16.39 40.40
N ILE A 81 -12.70 17.23 40.12
CA ILE A 81 -12.89 18.52 39.46
C ILE A 81 -13.13 18.33 37.96
N ILE A 82 -12.40 17.43 37.28
CA ILE A 82 -12.67 17.08 35.88
C ILE A 82 -14.08 16.53 35.73
N ASP A 83 -14.52 15.69 36.66
CA ASP A 83 -15.87 15.13 36.68
C ASP A 83 -16.94 16.21 36.86
N GLU A 84 -16.70 17.18 37.73
CA GLU A 84 -17.63 18.29 37.91
C GLU A 84 -17.58 19.27 36.72
N CYS A 85 -16.42 19.49 36.10
CA CYS A 85 -16.30 20.28 34.86
C CYS A 85 -17.05 19.60 33.70
N LEU A 86 -16.96 18.27 33.56
CA LEU A 86 -17.77 17.51 32.60
C LEU A 86 -19.27 17.67 32.86
N ASN A 87 -19.69 17.65 34.13
CA ASN A 87 -21.09 17.83 34.53
C ASN A 87 -21.61 19.27 34.32
N VAL A 88 -20.73 20.27 34.42
CA VAL A 88 -21.08 21.71 34.41
C VAL A 88 -20.91 22.33 33.02
N CYS A 89 -19.79 22.09 32.35
CA CYS A 89 -19.46 22.64 31.02
C CYS A 89 -19.98 21.76 29.87
N GLY A 90 -20.40 20.53 30.17
CA GLY A 90 -20.80 19.54 29.19
C GLY A 90 -19.63 18.89 28.45
N TYR A 91 -19.93 17.80 27.75
CA TYR A 91 -18.94 17.03 26.99
C TYR A 91 -18.31 17.82 25.85
N ASN A 92 -19.06 18.78 25.26
CA ASN A 92 -18.59 19.65 24.19
C ASN A 92 -17.35 20.45 24.58
N GLU A 93 -17.55 21.40 25.50
CA GLU A 93 -16.52 22.38 25.80
C GLU A 93 -15.33 21.72 26.48
N THR A 94 -15.57 20.62 27.21
CA THR A 94 -14.50 19.79 27.76
C THR A 94 -13.67 19.10 26.68
N PHE A 95 -14.30 18.58 25.62
CA PHE A 95 -13.59 17.96 24.50
C PHE A 95 -12.78 18.99 23.68
N ARG A 96 -13.35 20.17 23.43
CA ARG A 96 -12.64 21.27 22.75
C ARG A 96 -11.46 21.79 23.55
N ALA A 97 -11.63 21.98 24.87
CA ALA A 97 -10.54 22.35 25.77
C ALA A 97 -9.43 21.28 25.75
N ALA A 98 -9.80 19.99 25.82
CA ALA A 98 -8.84 18.88 25.73
C ALA A 98 -8.05 18.89 24.40
N ILE A 99 -8.70 19.19 23.27
CA ILE A 99 -8.02 19.32 21.97
C ILE A 99 -7.13 20.56 21.90
N SER A 100 -7.55 21.70 22.44
CA SER A 100 -6.72 22.92 22.49
C SER A 100 -5.43 22.64 23.27
N LEU A 101 -5.55 21.97 24.42
CA LEU A 101 -4.41 21.57 25.23
C LEU A 101 -3.49 20.58 24.51
N LEU A 102 -4.03 19.60 23.76
CA LEU A 102 -3.21 18.71 22.92
C LEU A 102 -2.40 19.48 21.87
N LYS A 103 -2.98 20.54 21.29
CA LYS A 103 -2.29 21.39 20.31
C LYS A 103 -1.21 22.26 20.98
N GLU A 104 -1.48 22.75 22.18
CA GLU A 104 -0.59 23.61 22.97
C GLU A 104 0.53 22.85 23.69
N CYS A 105 0.44 21.53 23.85
CA CYS A 105 1.53 20.70 24.40
C CYS A 105 2.88 20.90 23.67
N LYS A 106 2.86 21.39 22.41
CA LYS A 106 4.06 21.76 21.64
C LYS A 106 4.75 23.05 22.09
N LEU A 107 4.05 23.96 22.77
CA LEU A 107 4.51 25.33 23.06
C LEU A 107 5.20 25.48 24.43
N VAL A 108 5.17 24.45 25.28
CA VAL A 108 5.73 24.50 26.63
C VAL A 108 7.22 24.15 26.63
N SER A 109 8.04 25.00 27.26
CA SER A 109 9.51 24.87 27.47
C SER A 109 9.98 23.45 27.83
N GLU A 110 11.13 23.01 27.30
CA GLU A 110 11.77 21.69 27.53
C GLU A 110 12.03 21.33 29.00
N LYS A 111 11.97 22.30 29.93
CA LYS A 111 12.44 22.14 31.31
C LYS A 111 11.49 21.39 32.25
N ASP A 112 10.31 20.95 31.80
CA ASP A 112 9.22 20.47 32.67
C ASP A 112 8.55 19.19 32.11
N VAL A 113 9.32 18.11 31.92
CA VAL A 113 8.86 16.85 31.28
C VAL A 113 7.79 16.12 32.10
N ASP A 114 7.96 16.01 33.42
CA ASP A 114 6.99 15.34 34.31
C ASP A 114 5.64 16.06 34.32
N ARG A 115 5.69 17.39 34.18
CA ARG A 115 4.51 18.24 34.05
C ARG A 115 3.78 18.00 32.73
N LYS A 116 4.50 17.94 31.60
CA LYS A 116 3.91 17.58 30.30
C LYS A 116 3.26 16.19 30.36
N ARG A 117 3.88 15.27 31.09
CA ARG A 117 3.38 13.91 31.30
C ARG A 117 2.05 13.87 32.01
N PHE A 118 1.95 14.58 33.12
CA PHE A 118 0.73 14.66 33.90
C PHE A 118 -0.43 15.32 33.13
N ILE A 119 -0.17 16.40 32.37
CA ILE A 119 -1.16 17.03 31.47
C ILE A 119 -1.73 15.99 30.52
N LEU A 120 -0.82 15.32 29.81
CA LEU A 120 -1.18 14.43 28.73
C LEU A 120 -1.96 13.23 29.27
N GLU A 121 -1.59 12.67 30.42
CA GLU A 121 -2.32 11.55 31.04
C GLU A 121 -3.77 11.95 31.40
N ASN A 122 -4.01 13.15 31.95
CA ASN A 122 -5.36 13.63 32.27
C ASN A 122 -6.18 14.00 31.03
N VAL A 123 -5.55 14.61 30.02
CA VAL A 123 -6.18 14.90 28.73
C VAL A 123 -6.57 13.61 28.02
N LEU A 124 -5.69 12.60 28.00
CA LEU A 124 -5.97 11.28 27.45
C LEU A 124 -7.05 10.55 28.24
N TYR A 125 -7.06 10.65 29.57
CA TYR A 125 -8.12 10.09 30.40
C TYR A 125 -9.47 10.74 30.06
N THR A 126 -9.50 12.07 29.96
CA THR A 126 -10.71 12.85 29.65
C THR A 126 -11.24 12.49 28.27
N ILE A 127 -10.38 12.51 27.24
CA ILE A 127 -10.75 12.08 25.88
C ILE A 127 -11.21 10.63 25.88
N LYS A 128 -10.48 9.72 26.53
CA LYS A 128 -10.87 8.31 26.63
C LYS A 128 -12.24 8.16 27.28
N ARG A 129 -12.53 8.90 28.35
CA ARG A 129 -13.81 8.87 29.05
C ARG A 129 -14.93 9.41 28.17
N ILE A 130 -14.75 10.55 27.50
CA ILE A 130 -15.72 11.10 26.56
C ILE A 130 -16.00 10.10 25.43
N LEU A 131 -14.94 9.47 24.89
CA LEU A 131 -15.08 8.52 23.78
C LEU A 131 -15.59 7.13 24.22
N LEU A 132 -15.31 6.65 25.43
CA LEU A 132 -15.63 5.28 25.88
C LEU A 132 -16.84 5.19 26.82
N THR A 133 -17.11 6.20 27.65
CA THR A 133 -18.27 6.21 28.55
C THR A 133 -19.57 6.38 27.78
N GLU A 134 -19.54 7.03 26.62
CA GLU A 134 -20.71 7.17 25.74
C GLU A 134 -20.77 6.18 24.57
N ALA A 135 -19.66 5.54 24.20
CA ALA A 135 -19.68 4.44 23.24
C ALA A 135 -20.36 3.17 23.79
N GLN A 136 -20.71 3.13 25.07
CA GLN A 136 -21.57 2.11 25.68
C GLN A 136 -23.04 2.55 25.81
N ASN A 137 -23.38 3.83 25.61
CA ASN A 137 -24.68 4.41 25.92
C ASN A 137 -25.42 5.01 24.71
N GLU A 138 -25.15 4.57 23.47
CA GLU A 138 -25.88 4.99 22.25
C GLU A 138 -25.81 6.50 21.91
N GLN A 139 -25.09 7.32 22.69
CA GLN A 139 -25.12 8.79 22.64
C GLN A 139 -23.86 9.45 22.04
N PHE A 140 -22.89 8.67 21.56
CA PHE A 140 -21.64 9.21 21.02
C PHE A 140 -21.84 10.28 19.92
N ILE A 141 -22.87 10.14 19.07
CA ILE A 141 -23.22 11.17 18.09
C ILE A 141 -23.98 12.33 18.74
N ASN A 142 -24.81 12.12 19.77
CA ASN A 142 -25.43 13.21 20.51
C ASN A 142 -24.36 14.07 21.18
N VAL A 143 -23.30 13.48 21.73
CA VAL A 143 -22.12 14.24 22.17
C VAL A 143 -21.34 14.82 20.99
N ALA A 144 -21.18 14.17 19.84
CA ALA A 144 -20.51 14.79 18.67
C ALA A 144 -21.30 15.96 18.05
N VAL A 145 -22.63 15.90 18.07
CA VAL A 145 -23.59 16.90 17.59
C VAL A 145 -23.71 18.04 18.61
N ASP A 146 -23.77 17.71 19.92
CA ASP A 146 -23.69 18.67 21.02
C ASP A 146 -22.29 19.31 21.10
N ILE A 147 -21.20 18.59 20.75
CA ILE A 147 -19.81 19.06 20.58
C ILE A 147 -19.71 20.21 19.56
N ILE A 148 -20.73 20.40 18.73
CA ILE A 148 -20.72 21.45 17.71
C ILE A 148 -21.81 22.48 17.95
N GLY A 149 -22.71 22.25 18.92
CA GLY A 149 -23.81 23.15 19.21
C GLY A 149 -24.78 23.25 18.03
N LEU A 150 -24.97 22.15 17.29
CA LEU A 150 -25.76 22.15 16.07
C LEU A 150 -27.24 22.08 16.40
N LYS A 151 -27.90 23.23 16.39
CA LYS A 151 -29.35 23.31 16.17
C LYS A 151 -29.74 23.32 14.69
N ILE A 152 -28.77 23.30 13.75
CA ILE A 152 -29.01 23.53 12.32
C ILE A 152 -28.20 22.55 11.44
N PHE A 153 -28.88 22.03 10.40
CA PHE A 153 -28.41 21.16 9.31
C PHE A 153 -27.32 21.81 8.42
N ASP A 154 -26.11 22.05 8.94
CA ASP A 154 -24.99 22.55 8.13
C ASP A 154 -23.97 21.44 7.82
N ARG A 155 -23.83 21.11 6.53
CA ARG A 155 -22.84 20.16 6.00
C ARG A 155 -21.41 20.52 6.39
N HIS A 156 -21.11 21.81 6.53
CA HIS A 156 -19.78 22.29 6.91
C HIS A 156 -19.39 21.90 8.35
N ALA A 157 -20.38 21.80 9.23
CA ALA A 157 -20.17 21.40 10.61
C ALA A 157 -19.77 19.92 10.74
N TYR A 158 -20.39 19.05 9.94
CA TYR A 158 -20.01 17.63 9.86
C TYR A 158 -18.59 17.44 9.37
N THR A 159 -18.19 18.18 8.32
CA THR A 159 -16.81 18.12 7.82
C THR A 159 -15.81 18.54 8.89
N THR A 160 -16.14 19.57 9.68
CA THR A 160 -15.29 20.04 10.78
C THR A 160 -15.19 18.99 11.90
N CYS A 161 -16.29 18.33 12.25
CA CYS A 161 -16.31 17.22 13.21
C CYS A 161 -15.38 16.09 12.78
N VAL A 162 -15.57 15.64 11.54
CA VAL A 162 -14.82 14.54 10.94
C VAL A 162 -13.34 14.91 10.82
N ASP A 163 -13.00 16.17 10.51
CA ASP A 163 -11.62 16.65 10.50
C ASP A 163 -10.97 16.59 11.88
N ILE A 164 -11.69 16.96 12.94
CA ILE A 164 -11.19 16.89 14.32
C ILE A 164 -10.98 15.43 14.75
N ILE A 165 -11.98 14.57 14.54
CA ILE A 165 -11.96 13.16 14.90
C ILE A 165 -10.87 12.42 14.11
N SER A 166 -10.71 12.72 12.82
CA SER A 166 -9.66 12.12 11.98
C SER A 166 -8.25 12.59 12.34
N GLN A 167 -8.09 13.77 12.93
CA GLN A 167 -6.78 14.25 13.38
C GLN A 167 -6.40 13.73 14.77
N LEU A 168 -7.37 13.27 15.58
CA LEU A 168 -7.19 12.95 16.99
C LEU A 168 -6.07 11.93 17.25
N PRO A 169 -5.96 10.79 16.51
CA PRO A 169 -4.85 9.86 16.73
C PRO A 169 -3.48 10.46 16.42
N SER A 170 -3.40 11.36 15.44
CA SER A 170 -2.14 12.04 15.10
C SER A 170 -1.76 13.07 16.17
N LEU A 171 -2.72 13.83 16.69
CA LEU A 171 -2.51 14.81 17.76
C LEU A 171 -2.05 14.11 19.04
N ILE A 172 -2.72 13.02 19.42
CA ILE A 172 -2.35 12.22 20.59
C ILE A 172 -0.99 11.55 20.38
N SER A 173 -0.72 10.97 19.20
CA SER A 173 0.58 10.33 18.93
C SER A 173 1.73 11.34 19.02
N ASN A 174 1.54 12.54 18.47
CA ASN A 174 2.53 13.62 18.57
C ASN A 174 2.73 14.05 20.02
N ALA A 175 1.66 14.22 20.79
CA ALA A 175 1.76 14.59 22.20
C ALA A 175 2.45 13.48 23.03
N CYS A 176 2.09 12.21 22.83
CA CYS A 176 2.74 11.07 23.49
C CYS A 176 4.23 10.98 23.14
N PHE A 177 4.60 11.24 21.88
CA PHE A 177 5.99 11.25 21.43
C PHE A 177 6.81 12.37 22.10
N GLU A 178 6.29 13.60 22.11
CA GLU A 178 6.94 14.76 22.75
C GLU A 178 7.20 14.55 24.25
N VAL A 179 6.33 13.78 24.91
CA VAL A 179 6.34 13.57 26.36
C VAL A 179 6.92 12.21 26.76
N LYS A 180 7.32 11.39 25.79
CA LYS A 180 7.87 10.04 25.99
C LYS A 180 6.93 9.11 26.78
N ILE A 181 5.62 9.22 26.55
CA ILE A 181 4.61 8.29 27.10
C ILE A 181 4.28 7.23 26.04
N GLN A 182 4.05 6.00 26.48
CA GLN A 182 3.51 4.95 25.61
C GLN A 182 2.13 5.35 25.06
N LEU A 183 1.98 5.24 23.74
CA LEU A 183 0.70 5.49 23.08
C LEU A 183 -0.37 4.52 23.60
N PRO A 184 -1.54 5.00 24.08
CA PRO A 184 -2.60 4.12 24.54
C PRO A 184 -3.09 3.14 23.46
N LEU A 185 -3.42 1.90 23.84
CA LEU A 185 -3.86 0.89 22.87
C LEU A 185 -5.15 1.28 22.12
N TRP A 186 -6.04 2.05 22.76
CA TRP A 186 -7.32 2.46 22.18
C TRP A 186 -7.18 3.55 21.10
N ILE A 187 -6.05 4.28 21.07
CA ILE A 187 -5.79 5.32 20.06
C ILE A 187 -4.90 4.81 18.92
N GLN A 188 -4.47 3.54 18.96
CA GLN A 188 -3.83 2.91 17.81
C GLN A 188 -4.75 3.02 16.61
N LYS A 189 -4.24 3.54 15.49
CA LYS A 189 -5.03 3.84 14.28
C LYS A 189 -5.96 2.67 13.91
N ALA A 190 -5.43 1.45 13.93
CA ALA A 190 -6.17 0.23 13.60
C ALA A 190 -7.40 -0.04 14.47
N LYS A 191 -7.37 0.33 15.76
CA LYS A 191 -8.50 0.11 16.68
C LYS A 191 -9.42 1.32 16.72
N TYR A 192 -8.86 2.52 16.65
CA TYR A 192 -9.60 3.75 16.76
C TYR A 192 -10.57 3.93 15.58
N TYR A 193 -10.07 3.96 14.35
CA TYR A 193 -10.89 4.28 13.19
C TYR A 193 -11.97 3.24 12.92
N SER A 194 -11.63 1.95 13.06
CA SER A 194 -12.61 0.87 12.96
C SER A 194 -13.71 1.01 14.01
N ARG A 195 -13.37 1.40 15.25
CA ARG A 195 -14.36 1.62 16.30
C ARG A 195 -15.22 2.84 16.03
N VAL A 196 -14.65 3.95 15.53
CA VAL A 196 -15.43 5.15 15.19
C VAL A 196 -16.43 4.85 14.07
N VAL A 197 -16.00 4.12 13.03
CA VAL A 197 -16.89 3.70 11.93
C VAL A 197 -17.98 2.77 12.44
N TYR A 198 -17.64 1.77 13.26
CA TYR A 198 -18.61 0.91 13.94
C TYR A 198 -19.64 1.72 14.74
N CYS A 199 -19.19 2.66 15.57
CA CYS A 199 -20.08 3.48 16.40
C CYS A 199 -20.99 4.37 15.55
N ALA A 200 -20.48 4.91 14.43
CA ALA A 200 -21.30 5.70 13.51
C ALA A 200 -22.45 4.88 12.92
N LEU A 201 -22.17 3.66 12.46
CA LEU A 201 -23.17 2.74 11.91
C LEU A 201 -24.13 2.22 12.99
N HIS A 202 -23.59 1.86 14.16
CA HIS A 202 -24.39 1.42 15.30
C HIS A 202 -25.39 2.48 15.75
N ASN A 203 -25.02 3.75 15.75
CA ASN A 203 -25.94 4.83 16.13
C ASN A 203 -27.05 5.01 15.09
N ILE A 204 -26.76 4.87 13.79
CA ILE A 204 -27.81 4.89 12.76
C ILE A 204 -28.84 3.78 13.03
N PHE A 205 -28.40 2.61 13.46
CA PHE A 205 -29.28 1.46 13.76
C PHE A 205 -30.24 1.71 14.93
N TYR A 206 -29.86 2.56 15.89
CA TYR A 206 -30.67 2.87 17.07
C TYR A 206 -31.37 4.24 17.03
N ALA A 207 -31.02 5.10 16.07
CA ALA A 207 -31.58 6.43 15.92
C ALA A 207 -33.09 6.40 15.61
N ASN A 208 -33.83 7.40 16.10
CA ASN A 208 -35.21 7.65 15.66
C ASN A 208 -35.20 8.37 14.30
N ASP A 209 -36.29 8.31 13.52
CA ASP A 209 -36.37 8.80 12.12
C ASP A 209 -35.73 10.18 11.85
N ILE A 210 -35.84 11.13 12.78
CA ILE A 210 -35.27 12.49 12.65
C ILE A 210 -33.74 12.49 12.87
N GLU A 211 -33.23 11.67 13.80
CA GLU A 211 -31.81 11.52 14.14
C GLU A 211 -31.06 10.65 13.11
N THR A 212 -31.80 9.80 12.38
CA THR A 212 -31.27 8.91 11.34
C THR A 212 -30.64 9.70 10.20
N SER A 213 -31.28 10.77 9.73
CA SER A 213 -30.73 11.60 8.63
C SER A 213 -29.42 12.30 9.01
N LEU A 214 -29.30 12.78 10.25
CA LEU A 214 -28.10 13.46 10.77
C LEU A 214 -26.95 12.47 10.96
N SER A 215 -27.26 11.32 11.56
CA SER A 215 -26.30 10.24 11.78
C SER A 215 -25.78 9.67 10.46
N MET A 216 -26.66 9.62 9.45
CA MET A 216 -26.32 9.19 8.10
C MET A 216 -25.35 10.15 7.41
N GLU A 217 -25.61 11.47 7.42
CA GLU A 217 -24.70 12.43 6.80
C GLU A 217 -23.33 12.44 7.49
N TYR A 218 -23.30 12.30 8.82
CA TYR A 218 -22.06 12.12 9.56
C TYR A 218 -21.29 10.86 9.12
N ALA A 219 -21.95 9.70 9.05
CA ALA A 219 -21.31 8.45 8.62
C ALA A 219 -20.80 8.54 7.17
N LYS A 220 -21.56 9.17 6.27
CA LYS A 220 -21.13 9.44 4.89
C LYS A 220 -19.87 10.30 4.85
N CYS A 221 -19.87 11.45 5.53
CA CYS A 221 -18.69 12.32 5.59
C CYS A 221 -17.47 11.62 6.19
N LEU A 222 -17.67 10.83 7.25
CA LEU A 222 -16.61 10.07 7.90
C LEU A 222 -15.99 9.03 6.95
N VAL A 223 -16.83 8.20 6.32
CA VAL A 223 -16.37 7.17 5.38
C VAL A 223 -15.67 7.80 4.18
N GLN A 224 -16.26 8.84 3.58
CA GLN A 224 -15.65 9.57 2.46
C GLN A 224 -14.27 10.13 2.83
N LYS A 225 -14.14 10.74 4.03
CA LYS A 225 -12.86 11.27 4.50
C LYS A 225 -11.83 10.16 4.71
N LEU A 226 -12.20 9.07 5.37
CA LEU A 226 -11.28 7.96 5.64
C LEU A 226 -10.83 7.27 4.35
N VAL A 227 -11.73 7.10 3.38
CA VAL A 227 -11.40 6.61 2.04
C VAL A 227 -10.42 7.56 1.33
N HIS A 228 -10.67 8.87 1.37
CA HIS A 228 -9.77 9.87 0.77
C HIS A 228 -8.38 9.90 1.44
N LEU A 229 -8.29 9.58 2.73
CA LEU A 229 -7.03 9.44 3.46
C LEU A 229 -6.31 8.10 3.22
N GLY A 230 -6.84 7.23 2.36
CA GLY A 230 -6.26 5.91 2.07
C GLY A 230 -6.44 4.90 3.21
N MET A 231 -7.42 5.10 4.08
CA MET A 231 -7.62 4.33 5.31
C MET A 231 -8.76 3.31 5.19
N LEU A 232 -8.80 2.63 4.04
CA LEU A 232 -9.86 1.72 3.64
C LEU A 232 -10.03 0.54 4.62
N GLU A 233 -8.92 -0.03 5.08
CA GLU A 233 -8.90 -1.21 5.96
C GLU A 233 -9.66 -0.98 7.28
N PHE A 234 -9.62 0.25 7.81
CA PHE A 234 -10.32 0.58 9.05
C PHE A 234 -11.81 0.79 8.85
N VAL A 235 -12.20 1.36 7.70
CA VAL A 235 -13.61 1.45 7.31
C VAL A 235 -14.21 0.05 7.21
N ILE A 236 -13.52 -0.84 6.53
CA ILE A 236 -13.91 -2.25 6.36
C ILE A 236 -14.04 -2.95 7.70
N SER A 237 -13.02 -2.85 8.54
CA SER A 237 -13.05 -3.47 9.87
C SER A 237 -14.21 -2.92 10.71
N GLY A 238 -14.51 -1.62 10.63
CA GLY A 238 -15.66 -1.03 11.33
C GLY A 238 -17.01 -1.52 10.80
N VAL A 239 -17.18 -1.58 9.48
CA VAL A 239 -18.37 -2.12 8.81
C VAL A 239 -18.57 -3.60 9.16
N HIS A 240 -17.50 -4.38 9.14
CA HIS A 240 -17.54 -5.80 9.47
C HIS A 240 -17.97 -6.06 10.92
N HIS A 241 -17.42 -5.33 11.89
CA HIS A 241 -17.88 -5.42 13.27
C HIS A 241 -19.37 -5.08 13.41
N PHE A 242 -19.87 -4.13 12.61
CA PHE A 242 -21.28 -3.76 12.60
C PHE A 242 -22.15 -4.85 11.96
N GLN A 243 -21.71 -5.48 10.87
CA GLN A 243 -22.38 -6.64 10.27
C GLN A 243 -22.50 -7.80 11.28
N LEU A 244 -21.40 -8.14 11.96
CA LEU A 244 -21.40 -9.17 13.01
C LEU A 244 -22.34 -8.82 14.17
N PHE A 245 -22.48 -7.54 14.49
CA PHE A 245 -23.42 -7.06 15.49
C PHE A 245 -24.87 -7.25 15.03
N VAL A 246 -25.19 -6.83 13.81
CA VAL A 246 -26.51 -6.97 13.19
C VAL A 246 -26.96 -8.43 13.16
N MET A 247 -26.09 -9.35 12.69
CA MET A 247 -26.40 -10.78 12.62
C MET A 247 -26.70 -11.40 13.99
N LYS A 248 -26.00 -10.97 15.05
CA LYS A 248 -26.24 -11.48 16.41
C LYS A 248 -27.59 -11.03 16.99
N HIS A 249 -28.20 -10.01 16.42
CA HIS A 249 -29.45 -9.40 16.88
C HIS A 249 -30.66 -9.66 15.96
N GLU A 250 -30.52 -10.57 14.97
CA GLU A 250 -31.53 -10.97 13.97
C GLU A 250 -32.91 -11.38 14.53
N SER A 251 -33.02 -11.74 15.82
CA SER A 251 -34.28 -12.29 16.35
C SER A 251 -35.36 -11.26 16.72
N ASN A 252 -35.07 -9.95 16.76
CA ASN A 252 -36.03 -8.96 17.29
C ASN A 252 -36.30 -7.72 16.41
N HIS A 253 -35.55 -7.48 15.32
CA HIS A 253 -35.58 -6.18 14.62
C HIS A 253 -35.39 -6.23 13.08
N ASN A 254 -36.06 -7.14 12.37
CA ASN A 254 -35.90 -7.31 10.91
C ASN A 254 -35.96 -6.00 10.10
N GLN A 255 -36.89 -5.09 10.41
CA GLN A 255 -36.99 -3.80 9.71
C GLN A 255 -35.73 -2.93 9.88
N ARG A 256 -35.17 -2.86 11.10
CA ARG A 256 -33.97 -2.04 11.35
C ARG A 256 -32.71 -2.64 10.72
N ILE A 257 -32.71 -3.96 10.53
CA ILE A 257 -31.65 -4.67 9.82
C ILE A 257 -31.69 -4.29 8.34
N GLU A 258 -32.86 -4.35 7.71
CA GLU A 258 -33.07 -3.88 6.34
C GLU A 258 -32.70 -2.40 6.18
N ASP A 259 -33.09 -1.54 7.13
CA ASP A 259 -32.72 -0.13 7.13
C ASP A 259 -31.19 0.02 7.25
N GLY A 260 -30.56 -0.68 8.20
CA GLY A 260 -29.11 -0.73 8.41
C GLY A 260 -28.32 -1.11 7.15
N ILE A 261 -28.81 -2.11 6.43
CA ILE A 261 -28.24 -2.63 5.18
C ILE A 261 -28.42 -1.62 4.04
N SER A 262 -29.63 -1.05 3.92
CA SER A 262 -29.94 0.03 2.99
C SER A 262 -29.00 1.22 3.20
N PHE A 263 -28.69 1.57 4.45
CA PHE A 263 -27.76 2.67 4.75
C PHE A 263 -26.31 2.36 4.34
N ILE A 264 -25.82 1.15 4.56
CA ILE A 264 -24.49 0.78 4.09
C ILE A 264 -24.44 0.88 2.56
N SER A 265 -25.47 0.38 1.87
CA SER A 265 -25.61 0.55 0.42
C SER A 265 -25.61 2.04 0.01
N GLU A 266 -26.33 2.89 0.73
CA GLU A 266 -26.37 4.34 0.48
C GLU A 266 -25.00 5.02 0.70
N ILE A 267 -24.27 4.62 1.75
CA ILE A 267 -22.91 5.12 2.00
C ILE A 267 -21.97 4.72 0.86
N TYR A 268 -22.02 3.47 0.41
CA TYR A 268 -21.16 2.98 -0.67
C TYR A 268 -21.50 3.65 -1.99
N THR A 269 -22.79 3.82 -2.28
CA THR A 269 -23.26 4.50 -3.50
C THR A 269 -23.01 6.01 -3.49
N SER A 270 -22.83 6.62 -2.31
CA SER A 270 -22.40 8.02 -2.20
C SER A 270 -20.93 8.25 -2.57
N LEU A 271 -20.13 7.19 -2.74
CA LEU A 271 -18.76 7.30 -3.21
C LEU A 271 -18.75 7.55 -4.72
N HIS A 272 -18.20 8.68 -5.15
CA HIS A 272 -18.25 9.14 -6.55
C HIS A 272 -17.46 8.28 -7.55
N SER A 273 -16.63 7.33 -7.11
CA SER A 273 -15.82 6.48 -8.01
C SER A 273 -16.20 5.00 -7.88
N PRO A 274 -16.69 4.38 -8.97
CA PRO A 274 -16.95 2.94 -9.02
C PRO A 274 -15.75 2.09 -8.62
N ARG A 275 -14.53 2.55 -8.94
CA ARG A 275 -13.26 1.90 -8.58
C ARG A 275 -13.02 1.88 -7.06
N TYR A 276 -13.42 2.94 -6.33
CA TYR A 276 -13.31 2.95 -4.87
C TYR A 276 -14.32 2.00 -4.23
N VAL A 277 -15.55 1.96 -4.74
CA VAL A 277 -16.58 1.03 -4.26
C VAL A 277 -16.13 -0.42 -4.50
N ALA A 278 -15.66 -0.73 -5.71
CA ALA A 278 -15.08 -2.03 -6.06
C ALA A 278 -13.91 -2.43 -5.15
N SER A 279 -12.99 -1.50 -4.86
CA SER A 279 -11.85 -1.75 -3.96
C SER A 279 -12.31 -2.04 -2.53
N LEU A 280 -13.33 -1.31 -2.05
CA LEU A 280 -13.94 -1.50 -0.74
C LEU A 280 -14.63 -2.86 -0.65
N LEU A 281 -15.39 -3.26 -1.69
CA LEU A 281 -16.01 -4.58 -1.78
C LEU A 281 -14.95 -5.70 -1.73
N CYS A 282 -13.91 -5.61 -2.56
CA CYS A 282 -12.82 -6.60 -2.58
C CYS A 282 -12.18 -6.74 -1.20
N ALA A 283 -11.86 -5.62 -0.56
CA ALA A 283 -11.16 -5.65 0.72
C ALA A 283 -12.08 -6.10 1.87
N ASN A 284 -13.40 -5.86 1.81
CA ASN A 284 -14.33 -6.51 2.74
C ASN A 284 -14.41 -8.03 2.53
N ILE A 285 -14.48 -8.53 1.29
CA ILE A 285 -14.49 -9.98 1.02
C ILE A 285 -13.29 -10.63 1.69
N ARG A 286 -12.12 -10.03 1.51
CA ARG A 286 -10.88 -10.52 2.11
C ARG A 286 -10.96 -10.51 3.63
N HIS A 287 -11.42 -9.41 4.22
CA HIS A 287 -11.53 -9.30 5.67
C HIS A 287 -12.46 -10.36 6.25
N VAL A 288 -13.62 -10.59 5.62
CA VAL A 288 -14.57 -11.64 6.01
C VAL A 288 -13.94 -13.02 5.88
N ILE A 289 -13.26 -13.31 4.77
CA ILE A 289 -12.56 -14.59 4.58
C ILE A 289 -11.49 -14.78 5.65
N THR A 290 -10.62 -13.79 5.87
CA THR A 290 -9.57 -13.86 6.88
C THR A 290 -10.15 -14.12 8.27
N HIS A 291 -11.20 -13.40 8.65
CA HIS A 291 -11.87 -13.60 9.93
C HIS A 291 -12.48 -15.02 10.06
N GLN A 292 -13.15 -15.53 9.02
CA GLN A 292 -13.75 -16.86 9.07
C GLN A 292 -12.70 -17.98 9.09
N VAL A 293 -11.63 -17.84 8.32
CA VAL A 293 -10.49 -18.78 8.34
C VAL A 293 -9.86 -18.82 9.73
N GLU A 294 -9.61 -17.65 10.35
CA GLU A 294 -9.00 -17.54 11.67
C GLU A 294 -9.83 -18.28 12.75
N LEU A 295 -11.15 -18.32 12.61
CA LEU A 295 -12.05 -19.04 13.52
C LEU A 295 -11.95 -20.57 13.37
N ILE A 296 -11.58 -21.08 12.19
CA ILE A 296 -11.64 -22.51 11.85
C ILE A 296 -10.27 -23.19 11.98
N GLY A 297 -9.17 -22.45 11.76
CA GLY A 297 -7.79 -22.93 11.90
C GLY A 297 -7.17 -23.57 10.65
N ASN A 298 -5.84 -23.72 10.64
CA ASN A 298 -4.98 -23.82 9.44
C ASN A 298 -4.98 -25.15 8.64
N LYS A 299 -6.06 -25.92 8.57
CA LYS A 299 -6.15 -27.04 7.62
C LYS A 299 -7.56 -27.21 7.10
N MET A 300 -7.82 -26.74 5.87
CA MET A 300 -9.14 -26.84 5.25
C MET A 300 -9.10 -27.62 3.94
N GLY A 301 -10.01 -28.58 3.79
CA GLY A 301 -10.29 -29.26 2.52
C GLY A 301 -11.22 -28.44 1.61
N LEU A 302 -11.33 -28.83 0.33
CA LEU A 302 -12.16 -28.13 -0.66
C LEU A 302 -13.66 -28.08 -0.29
N GLU A 303 -14.20 -29.14 0.32
CA GLU A 303 -15.59 -29.18 0.79
C GLU A 303 -15.82 -28.25 2.00
N GLU A 304 -14.84 -28.13 2.87
CA GLU A 304 -14.88 -27.19 4.00
C GLU A 304 -14.79 -25.75 3.48
N VAL A 305 -13.91 -25.49 2.51
CA VAL A 305 -13.82 -24.21 1.79
C VAL A 305 -15.16 -23.83 1.14
N LYS A 306 -15.82 -24.78 0.48
CA LYS A 306 -17.15 -24.55 -0.12
C LYS A 306 -18.20 -24.26 0.93
N SER A 307 -18.24 -25.04 2.01
CA SER A 307 -19.15 -24.81 3.14
C SER A 307 -18.95 -23.41 3.74
N ILE A 308 -17.69 -23.00 3.98
CA ILE A 308 -17.38 -21.68 4.54
C ILE A 308 -17.85 -20.57 3.61
N CYS A 309 -17.59 -20.71 2.32
CA CYS A 309 -18.06 -19.73 1.36
C CYS A 309 -19.59 -19.65 1.34
N THR A 310 -20.31 -20.76 1.23
CA THR A 310 -21.76 -20.75 1.06
C THR A 310 -22.51 -20.44 2.34
N ASN A 311 -22.02 -20.89 3.49
CA ASN A 311 -22.76 -20.86 4.76
C ASN A 311 -22.32 -19.72 5.68
N ASP A 312 -21.05 -19.31 5.62
CA ASP A 312 -20.50 -18.33 6.55
C ASP A 312 -20.17 -17.00 5.87
N CYS A 313 -19.49 -17.04 4.73
CA CYS A 313 -19.10 -15.83 3.99
C CYS A 313 -20.29 -15.25 3.22
N ILE A 314 -20.89 -15.96 2.26
CA ILE A 314 -21.90 -15.39 1.37
C ILE A 314 -23.06 -14.72 2.11
N PRO A 315 -23.66 -15.30 3.16
CA PRO A 315 -24.74 -14.63 3.89
C PRO A 315 -24.34 -13.27 4.49
N LEU A 316 -23.09 -13.14 4.99
CA LEU A 316 -22.54 -11.86 5.47
C LEU A 316 -22.41 -10.79 4.37
N LEU A 317 -22.30 -11.22 3.12
CA LEU A 317 -21.95 -10.38 1.97
C LEU A 317 -23.17 -10.08 1.07
N GLU A 318 -24.12 -11.01 1.02
CA GLU A 318 -25.25 -11.01 0.09
C GLU A 318 -26.16 -9.80 0.30
N GLU A 319 -26.57 -9.55 1.54
CA GLU A 319 -27.60 -8.55 1.83
C GLU A 319 -27.12 -7.12 1.53
N ILE A 320 -25.83 -6.83 1.73
CA ILE A 320 -25.28 -5.47 1.61
C ILE A 320 -24.75 -5.22 0.19
N TRP A 321 -24.27 -6.25 -0.51
CA TRP A 321 -23.50 -6.02 -1.75
C TRP A 321 -24.22 -6.38 -3.01
N LEU A 322 -25.22 -7.28 -2.97
CA LEU A 322 -26.02 -7.53 -4.15
C LEU A 322 -26.63 -6.24 -4.73
N PRO A 323 -27.23 -5.33 -3.92
CA PRO A 323 -27.77 -4.08 -4.44
C PRO A 323 -26.70 -3.18 -5.09
N ILE A 324 -25.46 -3.23 -4.58
CA ILE A 324 -24.35 -2.43 -5.10
C ILE A 324 -23.84 -3.00 -6.44
N LEU A 325 -23.75 -4.33 -6.55
CA LEU A 325 -23.27 -5.04 -7.74
C LEU A 325 -24.30 -5.08 -8.89
N CYS A 326 -25.57 -4.73 -8.63
CA CYS A 326 -26.56 -4.52 -9.69
C CYS A 326 -26.14 -3.40 -10.66
N ARG A 327 -25.36 -2.41 -10.19
CA ARG A 327 -24.88 -1.30 -11.03
C ARG A 327 -23.71 -1.74 -11.92
N SER A 328 -23.90 -1.73 -13.24
CA SER A 328 -22.92 -2.20 -14.24
C SER A 328 -21.53 -1.58 -14.05
N MET A 329 -21.41 -0.26 -13.91
CA MET A 329 -20.10 0.40 -13.75
C MET A 329 -19.32 -0.05 -12.51
N ILE A 330 -20.02 -0.36 -11.42
CA ILE A 330 -19.40 -0.86 -10.18
C ILE A 330 -19.02 -2.33 -10.35
N ARG A 331 -19.89 -3.13 -10.98
CA ARG A 331 -19.63 -4.54 -11.29
C ARG A 331 -18.42 -4.71 -12.19
N ASP A 332 -18.30 -3.92 -13.26
CA ASP A 332 -17.16 -3.98 -14.17
C ASP A 332 -15.87 -3.58 -13.46
N SER A 333 -15.89 -2.47 -12.69
CA SER A 333 -14.75 -2.06 -11.84
C SER A 333 -14.39 -3.11 -10.79
N PHE A 334 -15.38 -3.82 -10.27
CA PHE A 334 -15.21 -4.90 -9.31
C PHE A 334 -14.58 -6.12 -9.94
N LEU A 335 -15.00 -6.51 -11.14
CA LEU A 335 -14.38 -7.58 -11.91
C LEU A 335 -12.93 -7.27 -12.25
N ASP A 336 -12.65 -6.02 -12.67
CA ASP A 336 -11.31 -5.54 -12.94
C ASP A 336 -10.40 -5.66 -11.72
N ILE A 337 -10.85 -5.22 -10.54
CA ILE A 337 -10.01 -5.20 -9.33
C ILE A 337 -9.95 -6.58 -8.66
N ALA A 338 -11.05 -7.33 -8.65
CA ALA A 338 -11.15 -8.62 -7.95
C ALA A 338 -10.48 -9.75 -8.73
N ILE A 339 -10.61 -9.75 -10.07
CA ILE A 339 -10.24 -10.89 -10.92
C ILE A 339 -9.08 -10.54 -11.86
N LEU A 340 -9.15 -9.44 -12.61
CA LEU A 340 -8.18 -9.14 -13.67
C LEU A 340 -6.89 -8.47 -13.16
N ALA A 341 -7.00 -7.66 -12.11
CA ALA A 341 -5.90 -6.96 -11.44
C ALA A 341 -5.93 -7.14 -9.91
N PRO A 342 -5.95 -8.39 -9.40
CA PRO A 342 -6.01 -8.65 -7.97
C PRO A 342 -4.73 -8.16 -7.30
N SER A 343 -4.87 -7.46 -6.18
CA SER A 343 -3.72 -7.28 -5.27
C SER A 343 -3.46 -8.61 -4.56
N LEU A 344 -2.49 -9.39 -5.04
CA LEU A 344 -2.16 -10.75 -4.61
C LEU A 344 -1.43 -10.79 -3.25
N THR A 345 -1.90 -10.05 -2.25
CA THR A 345 -1.32 -10.03 -0.89
C THR A 345 -1.75 -11.24 -0.04
N ILE A 346 -2.56 -12.14 -0.59
CA ILE A 346 -3.21 -13.22 0.12
C ILE A 346 -2.56 -14.57 -0.22
N GLU A 347 -2.38 -15.44 0.77
CA GLU A 347 -1.94 -16.84 0.60
C GLU A 347 -2.78 -17.58 -0.46
N VAL A 348 -2.14 -18.50 -1.19
CA VAL A 348 -2.72 -19.23 -2.34
C VAL A 348 -4.02 -19.96 -1.98
N GLU A 349 -4.15 -20.44 -0.74
CA GLU A 349 -5.35 -21.14 -0.26
C GLU A 349 -6.56 -20.20 -0.15
N TYR A 350 -6.36 -18.97 0.32
CA TYR A 350 -7.42 -17.97 0.44
C TYR A 350 -7.80 -17.36 -0.91
N GLN A 351 -6.92 -17.41 -1.91
CA GLN A 351 -7.26 -16.98 -3.28
C GLN A 351 -8.39 -17.83 -3.85
N LYS A 352 -8.39 -19.15 -3.63
CA LYS A 352 -9.47 -20.04 -4.06
C LYS A 352 -10.81 -19.67 -3.41
N ILE A 353 -10.79 -19.44 -2.09
CA ILE A 353 -11.96 -19.00 -1.31
C ILE A 353 -12.48 -17.66 -1.84
N PHE A 354 -11.58 -16.71 -2.05
CA PHE A 354 -11.90 -15.37 -2.55
C PHE A 354 -12.59 -15.43 -3.90
N VAL A 355 -12.00 -16.13 -4.88
CA VAL A 355 -12.57 -16.25 -6.22
C VAL A 355 -13.92 -16.97 -6.18
N MET A 356 -14.05 -18.01 -5.36
CA MET A 356 -15.32 -18.72 -5.23
C MET A 356 -16.43 -17.83 -4.63
N CYS A 357 -16.11 -17.02 -3.60
CA CYS A 357 -17.03 -16.00 -3.08
C CYS A 357 -17.44 -15.00 -4.16
N VAL A 358 -16.49 -14.51 -4.97
CA VAL A 358 -16.79 -13.57 -6.07
C VAL A 358 -17.76 -14.19 -7.08
N VAL A 359 -17.50 -15.42 -7.54
CA VAL A 359 -18.36 -16.12 -8.51
C VAL A 359 -19.76 -16.35 -7.93
N LEU A 360 -19.85 -16.82 -6.68
CA LEU A 360 -21.14 -17.04 -6.00
C LEU A 360 -21.93 -15.73 -5.85
N MET A 361 -21.27 -14.62 -5.49
CA MET A 361 -21.91 -13.31 -5.42
C MET A 361 -22.44 -12.85 -6.78
N LEU A 362 -21.61 -12.94 -7.83
CA LEU A 362 -22.01 -12.54 -9.19
C LEU A 362 -23.17 -13.40 -9.72
N SER A 363 -23.21 -14.70 -9.38
CA SER A 363 -24.31 -15.60 -9.75
C SER A 363 -25.65 -15.22 -9.12
N LYS A 364 -25.65 -14.41 -8.06
CA LYS A 364 -26.84 -13.99 -7.32
C LYS A 364 -27.31 -12.58 -7.67
N VAL A 365 -26.57 -11.82 -8.48
CA VAL A 365 -26.93 -10.46 -8.89
C VAL A 365 -28.15 -10.49 -9.83
N GLN A 366 -29.14 -9.64 -9.57
CA GLN A 366 -30.28 -9.41 -10.47
C GLN A 366 -30.04 -8.16 -11.31
N MET A 367 -30.37 -8.21 -12.60
CA MET A 367 -30.43 -7.00 -13.42
C MET A 367 -31.68 -6.20 -13.01
N GLU A 368 -31.52 -4.93 -12.63
CA GLU A 368 -32.65 -4.02 -12.48
C GLU A 368 -33.38 -3.92 -13.82
N GLN A 369 -34.64 -4.36 -13.87
CA GLN A 369 -35.49 -4.06 -15.01
C GLN A 369 -35.73 -2.56 -14.99
N VAL A 370 -35.19 -1.86 -15.99
CA VAL A 370 -35.56 -0.47 -16.25
C VAL A 370 -37.01 -0.49 -16.69
N GLU A 371 -37.93 -0.26 -15.75
CA GLU A 371 -39.32 0.09 -16.06
C GLU A 371 -39.27 1.42 -16.81
N TYR A 372 -39.21 1.34 -18.14
CA TYR A 372 -39.63 2.45 -18.98
C TYR A 372 -41.12 2.62 -18.69
N SER A 373 -41.47 3.62 -17.89
CA SER A 373 -42.83 4.12 -17.81
C SER A 373 -43.17 4.75 -19.17
N ASP A 374 -43.49 3.91 -20.13
CA ASP A 374 -44.02 4.32 -21.41
C ASP A 374 -45.50 4.66 -21.17
N ASP A 375 -45.74 5.92 -20.85
CA ASP A 375 -47.04 6.52 -20.67
C ASP A 375 -47.68 6.68 -22.07
N SER A 376 -48.05 5.55 -22.69
CA SER A 376 -48.96 5.53 -23.82
C SER A 376 -49.94 4.37 -23.66
N SER A 377 -51.18 4.76 -23.40
CA SER A 377 -52.35 3.91 -23.47
C SER A 377 -52.62 3.61 -24.94
N ASP A 378 -52.63 2.32 -25.30
CA ASP A 378 -53.73 1.73 -26.06
C ASP A 378 -53.63 0.19 -26.03
N GLU A 379 -54.80 -0.42 -25.92
CA GLU A 379 -55.10 -1.83 -25.67
C GLU A 379 -54.60 -2.77 -26.80
N GLU A 380 -54.12 -3.97 -26.44
CA GLU A 380 -54.78 -5.27 -26.71
C GLU A 380 -53.80 -6.46 -26.64
N ASP A 381 -54.17 -7.44 -25.80
CA ASP A 381 -54.02 -8.89 -25.93
C ASP A 381 -52.68 -9.49 -26.43
N TYR A 382 -52.00 -10.26 -25.56
CA TYR A 382 -51.69 -11.70 -25.71
C TYR A 382 -50.54 -12.13 -24.78
N ALA A 383 -50.75 -13.29 -24.14
CA ALA A 383 -49.78 -14.19 -23.53
C ALA A 383 -49.14 -13.80 -22.17
N LYS A 384 -49.53 -14.59 -21.16
CA LYS A 384 -48.80 -14.79 -19.89
C LYS A 384 -47.30 -15.01 -20.14
N PRO A 385 -46.39 -14.41 -19.35
CA PRO A 385 -45.02 -14.89 -19.30
C PRO A 385 -44.96 -16.16 -18.43
N MET A 386 -44.75 -17.30 -19.08
CA MET A 386 -44.13 -18.49 -18.47
C MET A 386 -42.63 -18.20 -18.32
N ASP A 387 -42.10 -18.42 -17.11
CA ASP A 387 -40.70 -18.80 -16.81
C ASP A 387 -39.53 -17.90 -17.26
N THR A 388 -39.65 -16.56 -17.32
CA THR A 388 -38.50 -15.69 -17.66
C THR A 388 -37.70 -15.12 -16.48
N CYS A 389 -38.12 -15.29 -15.22
CA CYS A 389 -37.38 -14.71 -14.08
C CYS A 389 -36.09 -15.45 -13.67
N ASN A 390 -35.86 -16.69 -14.12
CA ASN A 390 -34.65 -17.45 -13.73
C ASN A 390 -33.41 -17.18 -14.59
N ASN A 391 -33.55 -16.54 -15.77
CA ASN A 391 -32.43 -16.39 -16.72
C ASN A 391 -31.52 -15.18 -16.44
N ASN A 392 -31.99 -14.18 -15.68
CA ASN A 392 -31.23 -12.92 -15.50
C ASN A 392 -29.94 -13.09 -14.69
N HIS A 393 -29.92 -14.05 -13.76
CA HIS A 393 -28.78 -14.32 -12.89
C HIS A 393 -27.62 -15.00 -13.62
N GLU A 394 -27.95 -16.01 -14.43
CA GLU A 394 -26.98 -16.73 -15.26
C GLU A 394 -26.40 -15.81 -16.35
N GLU A 395 -27.20 -14.87 -16.86
CA GLU A 395 -26.76 -13.89 -17.85
C GLU A 395 -25.73 -12.90 -17.30
N VAL A 396 -25.87 -12.42 -16.05
CA VAL A 396 -24.88 -11.53 -15.43
C VAL A 396 -23.53 -12.22 -15.26
N LEU A 397 -23.53 -13.43 -14.69
CA LEU A 397 -22.29 -14.21 -14.55
C LEU A 397 -21.71 -14.58 -15.91
N GLY A 398 -22.56 -14.93 -16.89
CA GLY A 398 -22.15 -15.19 -18.26
C GLY A 398 -21.45 -13.98 -18.91
N ASN A 399 -21.99 -12.77 -18.73
CA ASN A 399 -21.38 -11.54 -19.25
C ASN A 399 -20.03 -11.25 -18.59
N CYS A 400 -19.91 -11.44 -17.28
CA CYS A 400 -18.63 -11.32 -16.58
C CYS A 400 -17.62 -12.39 -17.04
N LEU A 401 -18.07 -13.63 -17.27
CA LEU A 401 -17.23 -14.70 -17.80
C LEU A 401 -16.72 -14.36 -19.20
N LEU A 402 -17.57 -13.83 -20.09
CA LEU A 402 -17.18 -13.41 -21.43
C LEU A 402 -16.12 -12.30 -21.38
N GLN A 403 -16.32 -11.26 -20.56
CA GLN A 403 -15.34 -10.18 -20.38
C GLN A 403 -13.96 -10.73 -19.94
N VAL A 404 -13.95 -11.65 -18.97
CA VAL A 404 -12.71 -12.27 -18.49
C VAL A 404 -12.12 -13.21 -19.54
N ALA A 405 -12.94 -13.97 -20.27
CA ALA A 405 -12.52 -14.91 -21.30
C ALA A 405 -11.78 -14.22 -22.45
N VAL A 406 -12.26 -13.07 -22.92
CA VAL A 406 -11.61 -12.26 -23.97
C VAL A 406 -10.18 -11.88 -23.55
N ILE A 407 -10.02 -11.42 -22.31
CA ILE A 407 -8.70 -10.98 -21.79
C ILE A 407 -7.79 -12.20 -21.57
N TRP A 408 -8.30 -13.25 -20.91
CA TRP A 408 -7.54 -14.46 -20.59
C TRP A 408 -7.03 -15.19 -21.84
N SER A 409 -7.77 -15.08 -22.95
CA SER A 409 -7.47 -15.74 -24.23
C SER A 409 -6.46 -14.97 -25.10
N GLY A 410 -6.21 -13.69 -24.77
CA GLY A 410 -5.26 -12.84 -25.49
C GLY A 410 -3.82 -13.32 -25.37
N ALA A 411 -3.07 -13.29 -26.47
CA ALA A 411 -1.67 -13.72 -26.49
C ALA A 411 -0.76 -12.88 -25.57
N THR A 412 -1.05 -11.58 -25.41
CA THR A 412 -0.36 -10.69 -24.47
C THR A 412 -0.60 -11.10 -23.03
N PHE A 413 -1.82 -11.48 -22.66
CA PHE A 413 -2.14 -11.96 -21.32
C PHE A 413 -1.41 -13.27 -20.99
N VAL A 414 -1.27 -14.18 -21.96
CA VAL A 414 -0.54 -15.45 -21.77
C VAL A 414 0.96 -15.22 -21.58
N ASN A 415 1.55 -14.25 -22.29
CA ASN A 415 3.00 -14.02 -22.32
C ASN A 415 3.51 -13.02 -21.27
N ASP A 416 2.75 -11.97 -20.96
CA ASP A 416 3.24 -10.81 -20.22
C ASP A 416 2.77 -10.78 -18.74
N VAL A 417 1.75 -11.59 -18.38
CA VAL A 417 1.17 -11.60 -17.02
C VAL A 417 1.80 -12.68 -16.15
N ASP A 418 1.98 -12.41 -14.86
CA ASP A 418 2.54 -13.35 -13.91
C ASP A 418 1.69 -14.63 -13.72
N GLU A 419 2.33 -15.78 -13.52
CA GLU A 419 1.66 -17.09 -13.41
C GLU A 419 0.61 -17.13 -12.29
N THR A 420 0.86 -16.45 -11.16
CA THR A 420 -0.08 -16.43 -10.02
C THR A 420 -1.37 -15.71 -10.40
N ARG A 421 -1.28 -14.58 -11.10
CA ARG A 421 -2.43 -13.85 -11.62
C ARG A 421 -3.13 -14.61 -12.73
N GLN A 422 -2.38 -15.23 -13.64
CA GLN A 422 -2.97 -16.09 -14.66
C GLN A 422 -3.78 -17.22 -14.01
N ARG A 423 -3.23 -17.88 -12.99
CA ARG A 423 -3.91 -18.93 -12.21
C ARG A 423 -5.15 -18.41 -11.48
N HIS A 424 -5.09 -17.22 -10.89
CA HIS A 424 -6.24 -16.58 -10.23
C HIS A 424 -7.40 -16.33 -11.20
N VAL A 425 -7.09 -15.85 -12.41
CA VAL A 425 -8.07 -15.67 -13.48
C VAL A 425 -8.59 -17.01 -13.99
N THR A 426 -7.72 -18.02 -14.16
CA THR A 426 -8.10 -19.39 -14.51
C THR A 426 -9.08 -19.98 -13.49
N LEU A 427 -8.86 -19.78 -12.19
CA LEU A 427 -9.78 -20.22 -11.14
C LEU A 427 -11.16 -19.59 -11.29
N PHE A 428 -11.24 -18.29 -11.63
CA PHE A 428 -12.51 -17.61 -11.85
C PHE A 428 -13.28 -18.26 -13.02
N ILE A 429 -12.59 -18.55 -14.13
CA ILE A 429 -13.16 -19.22 -15.29
C ILE A 429 -13.70 -20.60 -14.90
N LEU A 430 -12.90 -21.43 -14.24
CA LEU A 430 -13.28 -22.79 -13.83
C LEU A 430 -14.50 -22.78 -12.91
N TYR A 431 -14.51 -21.91 -11.89
CA TYR A 431 -15.65 -21.80 -10.99
C TYR A 431 -16.89 -21.27 -11.69
N SER A 432 -16.75 -20.31 -12.63
CA SER A 432 -17.87 -19.76 -13.39
C SER A 432 -18.50 -20.81 -14.30
N ILE A 433 -17.70 -21.58 -15.06
CA ILE A 433 -18.19 -22.69 -15.90
C ILE A 433 -18.91 -23.74 -15.04
N ASN A 434 -18.35 -24.04 -13.86
CA ASN A 434 -18.95 -24.99 -12.93
C ASN A 434 -20.30 -24.50 -12.38
N GLN A 435 -20.46 -23.21 -12.09
CA GLN A 435 -21.76 -22.64 -11.69
C GLN A 435 -22.75 -22.59 -12.85
N LEU A 436 -22.27 -22.33 -14.07
CA LEU A 436 -23.10 -22.26 -15.29
C LEU A 436 -23.32 -23.63 -15.97
N LYS A 437 -23.08 -24.75 -15.28
CA LYS A 437 -23.09 -26.11 -15.85
C LYS A 437 -24.32 -26.48 -16.69
N GLN A 438 -25.48 -25.90 -16.40
CA GLN A 438 -26.74 -26.20 -17.10
C GLN A 438 -27.21 -25.05 -18.00
N SER A 439 -26.50 -23.92 -17.99
CA SER A 439 -26.85 -22.73 -18.74
C SER A 439 -26.49 -22.89 -20.23
N LYS A 440 -27.44 -22.58 -21.11
CA LYS A 440 -27.24 -22.57 -22.58
C LYS A 440 -27.45 -21.18 -23.17
N THR A 441 -27.02 -20.15 -22.46
CA THR A 441 -27.15 -18.77 -22.91
C THR A 441 -26.23 -18.51 -24.11
N ILE A 442 -26.61 -17.52 -24.94
CA ILE A 442 -25.80 -17.07 -26.08
C ILE A 442 -24.44 -16.59 -25.58
N THR A 443 -24.41 -15.82 -24.50
CA THR A 443 -23.20 -15.33 -23.84
C THR A 443 -22.26 -16.45 -23.39
N MET A 444 -22.79 -17.55 -22.86
CA MET A 444 -21.97 -18.71 -22.49
C MET A 444 -21.34 -19.35 -23.73
N THR A 445 -22.06 -19.39 -24.85
CA THR A 445 -21.54 -19.91 -26.12
C THR A 445 -20.40 -19.05 -26.66
N GLU A 446 -20.55 -17.72 -26.61
CA GLU A 446 -19.50 -16.76 -26.99
C GLU A 446 -18.28 -16.88 -26.07
N ALA A 447 -18.50 -16.99 -24.75
CA ALA A 447 -17.41 -17.18 -23.79
C ALA A 447 -16.64 -18.48 -24.06
N ILE A 448 -17.32 -19.57 -24.38
CA ILE A 448 -16.67 -20.86 -24.73
C ILE A 448 -15.84 -20.73 -26.01
N GLN A 449 -16.32 -19.99 -27.01
CA GLN A 449 -15.56 -19.76 -28.25
C GLN A 449 -14.24 -19.04 -27.95
N GLU A 450 -14.28 -17.95 -27.18
CA GLU A 450 -13.10 -17.22 -26.75
C GLU A 450 -12.15 -18.10 -25.93
N LEU A 451 -12.67 -18.82 -24.92
CA LEU A 451 -11.86 -19.71 -24.10
C LEU A 451 -11.19 -20.82 -24.92
N THR A 452 -11.82 -21.32 -25.98
CA THR A 452 -11.22 -22.33 -26.87
C THR A 452 -9.99 -21.76 -27.61
N ILE A 453 -10.03 -20.48 -27.99
CA ILE A 453 -8.88 -19.76 -28.54
C ILE A 453 -7.79 -19.64 -27.47
N GLY A 454 -8.14 -19.25 -26.25
CA GLY A 454 -7.21 -19.12 -25.12
C GLY A 454 -6.53 -20.44 -24.74
N VAL A 455 -7.29 -21.54 -24.69
CA VAL A 455 -6.77 -22.90 -24.50
C VAL A 455 -5.75 -23.23 -25.60
N SER A 456 -6.09 -22.97 -26.86
CA SER A 456 -5.19 -23.24 -27.99
C SER A 456 -3.89 -22.44 -27.92
N ASN A 457 -3.95 -21.19 -27.43
CA ASN A 457 -2.77 -20.36 -27.21
C ASN A 457 -1.89 -20.89 -26.07
N ARG A 458 -2.51 -21.32 -24.96
CA ARG A 458 -1.81 -21.84 -23.78
C ARG A 458 -1.19 -23.23 -23.98
N LEU A 459 -1.81 -24.06 -24.81
CA LEU A 459 -1.25 -25.37 -25.19
C LEU A 459 0.04 -25.26 -26.02
N LYS A 460 0.30 -24.10 -26.64
CA LYS A 460 1.52 -23.80 -27.40
C LYS A 460 2.69 -23.31 -26.53
N VAL A 461 2.47 -23.03 -25.25
CA VAL A 461 3.44 -22.44 -24.31
C VAL A 461 3.98 -23.51 -23.33
N LEU A 462 5.13 -23.26 -22.69
CA LEU A 462 5.80 -24.20 -21.75
C LEU A 462 5.07 -24.36 -20.39
N GLU A 463 5.48 -25.38 -19.62
CA GLU A 463 4.68 -26.28 -18.75
C GLU A 463 3.58 -25.71 -17.83
N ALA A 464 3.73 -24.55 -17.18
CA ALA A 464 2.77 -24.12 -16.14
C ALA A 464 1.45 -23.55 -16.70
N SER A 465 1.53 -22.61 -17.64
CA SER A 465 0.35 -22.03 -18.32
C SER A 465 -0.42 -23.06 -19.16
N ARG A 466 0.27 -24.15 -19.55
CA ARG A 466 -0.29 -25.28 -20.28
C ARG A 466 -1.25 -26.10 -19.40
N VAL A 467 -0.90 -26.34 -18.14
CA VAL A 467 -1.75 -27.04 -17.16
C VAL A 467 -3.07 -26.29 -16.94
N ASP A 468 -3.02 -24.96 -16.84
CA ASP A 468 -4.21 -24.12 -16.75
C ASP A 468 -5.13 -24.25 -17.98
N GLY A 469 -4.53 -24.27 -19.18
CA GLY A 469 -5.26 -24.51 -20.42
C GLY A 469 -5.93 -25.88 -20.45
N MET A 470 -5.27 -26.93 -19.96
CA MET A 470 -5.81 -28.29 -19.89
C MET A 470 -7.00 -28.38 -18.93
N PHE A 471 -6.91 -27.80 -17.74
CA PHE A 471 -8.05 -27.77 -16.80
C PHE A 471 -9.27 -27.05 -17.39
N VAL A 472 -9.07 -25.92 -18.08
CA VAL A 472 -10.16 -25.19 -18.74
C VAL A 472 -10.73 -25.99 -19.90
N ALA A 473 -9.90 -26.71 -20.66
CA ALA A 473 -10.34 -27.58 -21.74
C ALA A 473 -11.22 -28.74 -21.26
N GLU A 474 -10.84 -29.42 -20.16
CA GLU A 474 -11.68 -30.45 -19.53
C GLU A 474 -13.01 -29.88 -19.05
N ALA A 475 -12.99 -28.69 -18.43
CA ALA A 475 -14.20 -28.02 -17.95
C ALA A 475 -15.16 -27.64 -19.09
N ILE A 476 -14.64 -27.12 -20.21
CA ILE A 476 -15.41 -26.82 -21.42
C ILE A 476 -15.99 -28.10 -22.02
N ALA A 477 -15.18 -29.15 -22.18
CA ALA A 477 -15.63 -30.43 -22.73
C ALA A 477 -16.79 -31.00 -21.89
N ASN A 478 -16.65 -31.01 -20.56
CA ASN A 478 -17.69 -31.47 -19.65
C ASN A 478 -18.97 -30.64 -19.77
N HIS A 479 -18.86 -29.30 -19.87
CA HIS A 479 -20.03 -28.43 -20.10
C HIS A 479 -20.73 -28.72 -21.43
N LEU A 480 -19.97 -29.06 -22.49
CA LEU A 480 -20.51 -29.47 -23.78
C LEU A 480 -21.03 -30.92 -23.82
N GLY A 481 -20.96 -31.65 -22.70
CA GLY A 481 -21.34 -33.06 -22.61
C GLY A 481 -20.37 -34.01 -23.31
N GLN A 482 -19.13 -33.57 -23.54
CA GLN A 482 -18.04 -34.36 -24.11
C GLN A 482 -17.10 -34.86 -23.00
N SER A 483 -16.45 -36.00 -23.22
CA SER A 483 -15.39 -36.49 -22.33
C SER A 483 -14.02 -36.13 -22.90
N LEU A 484 -13.31 -35.22 -22.23
CA LEU A 484 -11.90 -34.92 -22.49
C LEU A 484 -11.15 -35.12 -21.18
N HIS A 485 -10.04 -35.85 -21.22
CA HIS A 485 -9.22 -36.12 -20.05
C HIS A 485 -7.74 -36.04 -20.44
N PHE A 486 -6.95 -35.32 -19.65
CA PHE A 486 -5.51 -35.20 -19.80
C PHE A 486 -4.80 -35.96 -18.66
N ASP A 487 -4.13 -37.06 -19.00
CA ASP A 487 -3.32 -37.86 -18.05
C ASP A 487 -2.22 -37.02 -17.35
N GLU A 488 -1.79 -35.92 -17.98
CA GLU A 488 -0.78 -34.98 -17.45
C GLU A 488 -1.27 -34.22 -16.21
N LEU A 489 -2.58 -34.22 -15.93
CA LEU A 489 -3.17 -33.60 -14.75
C LEU A 489 -3.18 -34.53 -13.52
N ASP A 490 -2.94 -35.83 -13.69
CA ASP A 490 -2.98 -36.82 -12.61
C ASP A 490 -2.01 -36.53 -11.44
N PRO A 491 -0.75 -36.09 -11.66
CA PRO A 491 0.15 -35.71 -10.56
C PRO A 491 -0.37 -34.53 -9.74
N TYR A 492 -1.11 -33.60 -10.36
CA TYR A 492 -1.75 -32.46 -9.70
C TYR A 492 -3.03 -32.87 -8.95
N ARG A 493 -3.61 -34.02 -9.31
CA ARG A 493 -4.72 -34.66 -8.59
C ARG A 493 -4.20 -35.46 -7.38
N GLU A 494 -3.04 -36.11 -7.47
CA GLU A 494 -2.50 -37.00 -6.42
C GLU A 494 -1.55 -36.31 -5.41
N GLY A 495 -0.81 -35.26 -5.79
CA GLY A 495 0.19 -34.58 -4.95
C GLY A 495 -0.37 -33.61 -3.90
N CYS A 496 -1.69 -33.41 -3.86
CA CYS A 496 -2.36 -32.53 -2.91
C CYS A 496 -3.26 -33.35 -1.98
N SER A 497 -2.79 -33.62 -0.76
CA SER A 497 -3.65 -33.96 0.38
C SER A 497 -4.51 -32.76 0.82
N GLY A 498 -5.27 -32.19 -0.11
CA GLY A 498 -6.06 -30.97 0.04
C GLY A 498 -6.71 -30.45 -1.25
N SER A 499 -6.37 -30.95 -2.45
CA SER A 499 -7.04 -30.56 -3.69
C SER A 499 -7.21 -31.71 -4.69
N ALA A 500 -7.98 -32.73 -4.30
CA ALA A 500 -8.67 -33.60 -5.24
C ALA A 500 -9.72 -34.45 -4.52
N LYS A 501 -10.98 -34.03 -4.62
CA LYS A 501 -12.12 -34.91 -4.86
C LYS A 501 -13.11 -34.11 -5.72
N LEU A 502 -12.82 -34.02 -7.01
CA LEU A 502 -13.75 -33.43 -7.99
C LEU A 502 -14.32 -34.48 -8.96
N GLU A 503 -13.87 -35.75 -8.93
CA GLU A 503 -14.30 -36.73 -9.94
C GLU A 503 -14.67 -38.16 -9.48
N GLU A 504 -14.72 -38.52 -8.19
CA GLU A 504 -14.97 -39.93 -7.82
C GLU A 504 -16.06 -40.22 -6.76
N SER A 505 -17.14 -39.43 -6.70
CA SER A 505 -18.25 -39.74 -5.78
C SER A 505 -19.67 -39.51 -6.30
N PHE A 506 -19.94 -39.68 -7.60
CA PHE A 506 -21.32 -39.55 -8.10
C PHE A 506 -21.75 -40.60 -9.15
N GLU A 507 -21.17 -41.79 -9.17
CA GLU A 507 -21.78 -42.95 -9.83
C GLU A 507 -22.09 -44.08 -8.84
N GLU A 508 -23.25 -44.00 -8.19
CA GLU A 508 -23.93 -45.22 -7.72
C GLU A 508 -25.46 -45.01 -7.59
N ASN A 509 -26.19 -45.19 -8.70
CA ASN A 509 -27.49 -45.88 -8.71
C ASN A 509 -28.10 -46.00 -10.12
N LYS A 510 -27.89 -47.16 -10.77
CA LYS A 510 -28.96 -48.04 -11.30
C LYS A 510 -28.40 -49.25 -12.07
N ARG A 511 -28.40 -50.39 -11.36
CA ARG A 511 -28.75 -51.76 -11.78
C ARG A 511 -28.31 -52.31 -13.16
N ALA A 512 -27.41 -53.29 -13.05
CA ALA A 512 -27.53 -54.70 -13.49
C ALA A 512 -27.68 -55.03 -14.99
N THR A 513 -26.69 -55.73 -15.56
CA THR A 513 -26.75 -57.19 -15.82
C THR A 513 -25.45 -57.76 -16.45
N ALA A 514 -24.95 -58.83 -15.81
CA ALA A 514 -24.25 -60.05 -16.25
C ALA A 514 -23.23 -60.15 -17.43
N HIS A 515 -22.22 -61.02 -17.16
CA HIS A 515 -21.36 -61.86 -18.03
C HIS A 515 -20.14 -61.22 -18.73
N ASP A 516 -18.96 -61.86 -18.89
CA ASP A 516 -18.27 -63.02 -18.30
C ASP A 516 -16.79 -62.96 -18.79
N LYS A 517 -15.79 -63.02 -17.89
CA LYS A 517 -14.46 -63.67 -18.04
C LYS A 517 -13.39 -63.20 -19.09
N PRO A 518 -12.09 -63.62 -18.93
CA PRO A 518 -10.97 -62.68 -18.79
C PRO A 518 -9.72 -62.90 -19.69
N LYS A 519 -8.70 -62.04 -19.50
CA LYS A 519 -7.24 -62.15 -19.83
C LYS A 519 -6.80 -61.87 -21.29
N LYS A 520 -5.81 -60.97 -21.45
CA LYS A 520 -4.39 -61.33 -21.67
C LYS A 520 -3.49 -60.09 -21.84
N LYS A 521 -2.34 -60.12 -21.15
CA LYS A 521 -1.12 -59.35 -21.47
C LYS A 521 -0.57 -59.84 -22.81
N ASN A 522 0.00 -58.94 -23.63
CA ASN A 522 1.26 -59.19 -24.35
C ASN A 522 1.82 -57.94 -25.05
N TYR A 523 3.16 -57.93 -25.11
CA TYR A 523 4.10 -56.95 -25.62
C TYR A 523 4.01 -56.66 -27.14
N CYS A 524 4.32 -55.39 -27.49
CA CYS A 524 5.22 -54.88 -28.55
C CYS A 524 5.08 -55.40 -30.00
N ARG A 525 4.86 -54.49 -30.98
CA ARG A 525 5.86 -54.02 -31.98
C ARG A 525 5.22 -53.18 -33.12
N LYS A 526 5.96 -52.17 -33.56
CA LYS A 526 5.79 -51.28 -34.74
C LYS A 526 5.37 -52.01 -36.03
N VAL A 527 4.64 -51.33 -36.92
CA VAL A 527 5.05 -50.95 -38.30
C VAL A 527 4.01 -49.98 -38.93
N THR A 528 4.57 -49.02 -39.67
CA THR A 528 4.13 -47.89 -40.52
C THR A 528 2.91 -48.04 -41.44
N GLN A 529 2.27 -46.89 -41.74
CA GLN A 529 1.96 -46.25 -43.05
C GLN A 529 1.26 -44.89 -42.72
N THR A 530 1.44 -43.73 -43.35
CA THR A 530 2.09 -43.24 -44.58
C THR A 530 2.21 -41.71 -44.44
N ILE A 531 3.33 -41.13 -44.87
CA ILE A 531 3.56 -39.68 -44.95
C ILE A 531 3.02 -39.19 -46.30
N ILE A 532 2.28 -38.07 -46.31
CA ILE A 532 2.12 -37.20 -47.47
C ILE A 532 2.44 -35.78 -47.00
N ASP A 533 3.40 -35.19 -47.70
CA ASP A 533 4.01 -33.86 -47.58
C ASP A 533 3.26 -32.90 -48.53
N PRO A 534 2.86 -31.67 -48.14
CA PRO A 534 2.21 -30.75 -49.05
C PRO A 534 3.13 -29.59 -49.49
N ASP A 535 4.39 -29.84 -49.83
CA ASP A 535 5.22 -28.94 -50.64
C ASP A 535 5.80 -29.68 -51.86
N GLU A 536 5.02 -29.82 -52.95
CA GLU A 536 5.49 -30.35 -54.24
C GLU A 536 5.18 -29.35 -55.38
N GLU A 537 6.25 -28.79 -55.98
CA GLU A 537 6.26 -27.97 -57.20
C GLU A 537 6.03 -28.81 -58.47
N TYR A 538 5.34 -28.28 -59.49
CA TYR A 538 5.68 -28.49 -60.92
C TYR A 538 4.96 -27.50 -61.88
N ASP A 539 5.73 -26.51 -62.34
CA ASP A 539 5.95 -26.02 -63.72
C ASP A 539 4.89 -25.93 -64.85
N SER A 540 4.86 -24.70 -65.41
CA SER A 540 5.05 -24.29 -66.82
C SER A 540 3.87 -24.13 -67.80
N CYS A 541 3.90 -22.98 -68.51
CA CYS A 541 3.69 -22.72 -69.96
C CYS A 541 3.26 -21.24 -70.14
N ASP A 542 4.14 -20.30 -70.52
CA ASP A 542 4.61 -19.93 -71.88
C ASP A 542 3.82 -18.76 -72.52
N ASP A 543 4.59 -17.92 -73.23
CA ASP A 543 4.23 -16.99 -74.32
C ASP A 543 4.10 -15.45 -74.08
N SER A 544 5.19 -14.76 -74.43
CA SER A 544 5.33 -13.57 -75.31
C SER A 544 4.47 -12.29 -75.10
N SER A 545 5.15 -11.16 -74.83
CA SER A 545 5.44 -10.12 -75.85
C SER A 545 5.58 -8.67 -75.30
N THR A 546 6.62 -7.99 -75.81
CA THR A 546 6.74 -6.54 -76.14
C THR A 546 6.92 -5.43 -75.08
N ILE A 547 8.18 -4.97 -75.00
CA ILE A 547 8.72 -3.59 -75.08
C ILE A 547 7.70 -2.44 -75.26
N SER A 548 7.78 -1.40 -74.39
CA SER A 548 8.13 -0.02 -74.80
C SER A 548 8.22 0.96 -73.62
N ASP A 549 9.41 1.55 -73.47
CA ASP A 549 9.70 2.85 -72.84
C ASP A 549 8.94 4.01 -73.54
N SER A 550 8.61 5.05 -72.78
CA SER A 550 8.87 6.43 -73.22
C SER A 550 8.71 7.45 -72.09
N SER A 551 9.74 8.29 -72.00
CA SER A 551 10.00 9.45 -71.15
C SER A 551 9.37 10.75 -71.66
N GLU A 552 9.59 11.82 -70.87
CA GLU A 552 9.70 13.26 -71.20
C GLU A 552 8.50 14.20 -70.96
N ASP A 553 8.72 15.06 -69.94
CA ASP A 553 8.80 16.54 -69.98
C ASP A 553 7.82 17.37 -70.83
N SER A 554 7.24 18.39 -70.17
CA SER A 554 7.06 19.71 -70.78
C SER A 554 6.90 20.82 -69.73
N ASP A 555 7.92 21.67 -69.64
CA ASP A 555 7.86 23.06 -69.15
C ASP A 555 6.93 23.92 -70.03
N TYR A 556 6.32 24.97 -69.46
CA TYR A 556 6.36 26.36 -69.98
C TYR A 556 5.60 27.34 -69.06
N SER A 557 6.40 28.19 -68.40
CA SER A 557 6.25 29.62 -68.05
C SER A 557 4.93 30.36 -68.35
N SER A 558 4.46 31.13 -67.35
CA SER A 558 3.90 32.48 -67.55
C SER A 558 4.25 33.38 -66.38
N ASP A 559 4.97 34.47 -66.69
CA ASP A 559 5.32 35.59 -65.82
C ASP A 559 4.08 36.35 -65.30
N SER A 560 4.17 36.83 -64.06
CA SER A 560 3.52 38.07 -63.64
C SER A 560 4.34 38.75 -62.54
N GLU A 561 4.53 40.04 -62.76
CA GLU A 561 5.50 40.97 -62.18
C GLU A 561 5.25 41.33 -60.70
N TRP A 562 6.30 41.90 -60.12
CA TRP A 562 6.49 42.39 -58.76
C TRP A 562 5.61 43.62 -58.45
N ASP A 563 5.19 43.77 -57.20
CA ASP A 563 5.15 45.03 -56.41
C ASP A 563 4.64 44.67 -54.99
N GLU A 564 5.50 44.63 -53.97
CA GLU A 564 5.90 45.72 -53.05
C GLU A 564 5.24 45.55 -51.65
N ASP A 565 6.11 45.27 -50.67
CA ASP A 565 6.02 45.62 -49.24
C ASP A 565 4.90 45.07 -48.34
N GLU A 566 5.15 43.94 -47.67
CA GLU A 566 4.75 43.80 -46.25
C GLU A 566 5.67 42.87 -45.43
N PHE A 567 6.47 43.50 -44.56
CA PHE A 567 7.05 42.98 -43.31
C PHE A 567 8.13 41.87 -43.36
N ILE A 568 9.40 42.31 -43.41
CA ILE A 568 10.50 41.59 -42.75
C ILE A 568 10.24 41.58 -41.24
N ALA A 569 9.60 40.53 -40.74
CA ALA A 569 9.70 40.16 -39.33
C ALA A 569 10.89 39.21 -39.17
N SER A 570 12.02 39.82 -38.80
CA SER A 570 13.16 39.24 -38.09
C SER A 570 13.23 37.71 -38.04
N SER A 571 14.22 37.17 -38.76
CA SER A 571 14.87 35.90 -38.51
C SER A 571 14.84 35.57 -37.02
N ASN A 572 14.12 34.51 -36.65
CA ASN A 572 14.14 33.99 -35.30
C ASN A 572 15.53 33.38 -35.08
N ILE A 573 16.45 34.15 -34.51
CA ILE A 573 17.77 33.71 -34.04
C ILE A 573 17.53 32.92 -32.75
N ASN A 574 16.91 31.76 -32.91
CA ASN A 574 16.80 30.66 -31.97
C ASN A 574 16.66 29.37 -32.81
N ASP A 575 17.51 29.27 -33.83
CA ASP A 575 17.83 27.99 -34.47
C ASP A 575 18.55 27.17 -33.39
N ASP A 576 17.78 26.34 -32.69
CA ASP A 576 18.35 25.39 -31.76
C ASP A 576 19.11 24.36 -32.58
N GLU A 577 20.26 23.89 -32.09
CA GLU A 577 21.15 22.95 -32.79
C GLU A 577 20.51 21.55 -33.01
N THR A 578 19.18 21.44 -33.04
CA THR A 578 18.41 20.22 -33.23
C THR A 578 18.64 19.60 -34.61
N ASP A 579 18.92 20.41 -35.62
CA ASP A 579 19.19 20.00 -37.00
C ASP A 579 20.61 19.42 -37.22
N LEU A 580 21.49 19.52 -36.21
CA LEU A 580 22.89 19.07 -36.26
C LEU A 580 23.11 17.66 -35.67
N HIS A 581 22.10 17.06 -35.05
CA HIS A 581 22.20 15.70 -34.49
C HIS A 581 21.86 14.64 -35.54
N VAL A 582 22.73 13.61 -35.66
CA VAL A 582 22.53 12.45 -36.55
C VAL A 582 21.22 11.69 -36.24
N VAL A 583 20.74 11.78 -34.99
CA VAL A 583 19.51 11.13 -34.52
C VAL A 583 18.67 12.16 -33.76
N ALA A 584 17.38 12.26 -34.08
CA ALA A 584 16.45 13.13 -33.40
C ALA A 584 16.21 12.70 -31.95
N LYS A 585 16.02 13.67 -31.04
CA LYS A 585 15.75 13.39 -29.63
C LYS A 585 14.35 12.78 -29.46
N PRO A 586 14.23 11.65 -28.73
CA PRO A 586 12.93 11.00 -28.48
C PRO A 586 12.02 11.92 -27.65
N ARG A 587 10.74 11.97 -28.00
CA ARG A 587 9.74 12.77 -27.26
C ARG A 587 8.87 11.90 -26.36
N TYR A 588 8.69 10.64 -26.71
CA TYR A 588 7.89 9.66 -25.98
C TYR A 588 8.73 8.48 -25.50
N LEU A 589 8.26 7.77 -24.48
CA LEU A 589 8.95 6.58 -23.96
C LEU A 589 9.01 5.44 -24.97
N ARG A 590 7.99 5.33 -25.83
CA ARG A 590 7.97 4.41 -26.97
C ARG A 590 9.15 4.67 -27.92
N ASP A 591 9.44 5.93 -28.23
CA ASP A 591 10.55 6.30 -29.12
C ASP A 591 11.89 5.90 -28.48
N CYS A 592 12.07 6.14 -27.18
CA CYS A 592 13.25 5.67 -26.45
C CYS A 592 13.42 4.15 -26.54
N LEU A 593 12.34 3.39 -26.38
CA LEU A 593 12.37 1.93 -26.47
C LEU A 593 12.77 1.48 -27.88
N GLU A 594 12.21 2.10 -28.92
CA GLU A 594 12.55 1.81 -30.31
C GLU A 594 14.03 2.11 -30.63
N LEU A 595 14.55 3.23 -30.13
CA LEU A 595 15.95 3.59 -30.29
C LEU A 595 16.91 2.61 -29.58
N LEU A 596 16.53 2.12 -28.39
CA LEU A 596 17.31 1.10 -27.66
C LEU A 596 17.24 -0.28 -28.33
N GLN A 597 16.15 -0.57 -29.05
CA GLN A 597 15.94 -1.81 -29.80
C GLN A 597 16.54 -1.78 -31.21
N ALA A 598 17.13 -0.65 -31.61
CA ALA A 598 17.80 -0.53 -32.90
C ALA A 598 18.91 -1.59 -33.03
N ASN A 599 18.81 -2.38 -34.09
CA ASN A 599 19.76 -3.46 -34.39
C ASN A 599 20.66 -3.01 -35.55
N GLY A 600 21.97 -3.01 -35.31
CA GLY A 600 22.98 -2.63 -36.30
C GLY A 600 24.34 -2.46 -35.62
N ASP A 601 25.42 -2.53 -36.40
CA ASP A 601 26.80 -2.31 -35.95
C ASP A 601 27.39 -1.01 -36.52
N ASP A 602 26.52 -0.08 -36.94
CA ASP A 602 26.90 1.17 -37.58
C ASP A 602 26.92 2.36 -36.60
N HIS A 603 27.56 3.45 -37.03
CA HIS A 603 27.64 4.68 -36.26
C HIS A 603 26.25 5.27 -35.96
N GLU A 604 25.26 5.04 -36.82
CA GLU A 604 23.89 5.48 -36.61
C GLU A 604 23.24 4.75 -35.43
N THR A 605 23.37 3.42 -35.33
CA THR A 605 22.84 2.64 -34.18
C THR A 605 23.51 3.05 -32.87
N MET A 606 24.83 3.29 -32.88
CA MET A 606 25.54 3.87 -31.72
C MET A 606 24.93 5.21 -31.29
N CYS A 607 24.68 6.13 -32.24
CA CYS A 607 24.04 7.41 -31.94
C CYS A 607 22.62 7.23 -31.38
N LYS A 608 21.83 6.29 -31.91
CA LYS A 608 20.48 5.97 -31.40
C LYS A 608 20.53 5.54 -29.94
N HIS A 609 21.43 4.60 -29.60
CA HIS A 609 21.62 4.12 -28.23
C HIS A 609 22.07 5.25 -27.30
N HIS A 610 23.07 6.03 -27.70
CA HIS A 610 23.58 7.14 -26.90
C HIS A 610 22.48 8.17 -26.58
N VAL A 611 21.74 8.63 -27.60
CA VAL A 611 20.66 9.62 -27.43
C VAL A 611 19.54 9.06 -26.56
N ALA A 612 19.17 7.80 -26.74
CA ALA A 612 18.13 7.17 -25.93
C ALA A 612 18.52 7.10 -24.44
N PHE A 613 19.76 6.70 -24.14
CA PHE A 613 20.26 6.64 -22.78
C PHE A 613 20.39 8.01 -22.11
N GLU A 614 20.71 9.06 -22.86
CA GLU A 614 20.82 10.42 -22.35
C GLU A 614 19.46 11.07 -22.06
N GLU A 615 18.45 10.81 -22.91
CA GLU A 615 17.13 11.45 -22.81
C GLU A 615 16.14 10.66 -21.95
N LEU A 616 16.28 9.33 -21.84
CA LEU A 616 15.37 8.49 -21.07
C LEU A 616 15.19 8.96 -19.60
N PRO A 617 16.25 9.26 -18.83
CA PRO A 617 16.07 9.75 -17.46
C PRO A 617 15.30 11.08 -17.39
N LYS A 618 15.48 11.96 -18.38
CA LYS A 618 14.80 13.27 -18.46
C LYS A 618 13.31 13.09 -18.72
N LEU A 619 12.96 12.21 -19.67
CA LEU A 619 11.57 11.87 -19.97
C LEU A 619 10.87 11.21 -18.78
N VAL A 620 11.50 10.23 -18.14
CA VAL A 620 10.91 9.53 -16.98
C VAL A 620 10.67 10.48 -15.80
N ARG A 621 11.61 11.39 -15.51
CA ARG A 621 11.48 12.38 -14.42
C ARG A 621 10.34 13.38 -14.65
N ASN A 622 9.93 13.59 -15.91
CA ASN A 622 8.75 14.39 -16.24
C ASN A 622 7.41 13.66 -15.99
N GLN A 623 7.45 12.38 -15.59
CA GLN A 623 6.29 11.55 -15.24
C GLN A 623 5.21 11.52 -16.35
N PRO A 624 5.54 10.99 -17.54
CA PRO A 624 4.57 10.89 -18.62
C PRO A 624 3.49 9.82 -18.27
N PRO A 625 2.26 9.96 -18.78
CA PRO A 625 1.13 9.12 -18.39
C PRO A 625 1.31 7.64 -18.80
N ASP A 626 2.12 7.36 -19.82
CA ASP A 626 2.42 6.04 -20.36
C ASP A 626 3.62 5.35 -19.68
N LEU A 627 4.24 5.98 -18.67
CA LEU A 627 5.33 5.37 -17.88
C LEU A 627 4.95 4.01 -17.32
N SER A 628 3.68 3.83 -16.99
CA SER A 628 3.15 2.57 -16.47
C SER A 628 3.22 1.41 -17.44
N ASP A 629 3.19 1.70 -18.73
CA ASP A 629 3.00 0.71 -19.78
C ASP A 629 4.36 0.31 -20.36
N PHE A 630 5.31 1.26 -20.40
CA PHE A 630 6.65 1.05 -20.95
C PHE A 630 7.74 0.82 -19.91
N GLY A 631 7.51 1.14 -18.64
CA GLY A 631 8.54 1.09 -17.59
C GLY A 631 9.25 -0.27 -17.48
N ILE A 632 8.49 -1.37 -17.38
CA ILE A 632 9.04 -2.73 -17.29
C ILE A 632 9.81 -3.11 -18.57
N SER A 633 9.27 -2.79 -19.74
CA SER A 633 9.91 -3.06 -21.04
C SER A 633 11.25 -2.32 -21.15
N LEU A 634 11.31 -1.06 -20.72
CA LEU A 634 12.53 -0.26 -20.67
C LEU A 634 13.56 -0.84 -19.69
N VAL A 635 13.14 -1.29 -18.50
CA VAL A 635 14.04 -1.97 -17.55
C VAL A 635 14.69 -3.20 -18.17
N ASN A 636 13.88 -4.05 -18.83
CA ASN A 636 14.39 -5.26 -19.49
C ASN A 636 15.35 -4.93 -20.63
N GLU A 637 15.01 -3.92 -21.45
CA GLU A 637 15.83 -3.50 -22.58
C GLU A 637 17.17 -2.92 -22.10
N VAL A 638 17.16 -2.04 -21.09
CA VAL A 638 18.39 -1.46 -20.53
C VAL A 638 19.29 -2.52 -19.88
N PHE A 639 18.72 -3.51 -19.17
CA PHE A 639 19.52 -4.62 -18.64
C PHE A 639 20.08 -5.54 -19.73
N ARG A 640 19.35 -5.75 -20.84
CA ARG A 640 19.81 -6.56 -21.98
C ARG A 640 20.93 -5.87 -22.76
N ASN A 641 20.93 -4.54 -22.82
CA ASN A 641 21.95 -3.79 -23.51
C ASN A 641 23.34 -3.97 -22.87
N GLU A 642 24.34 -4.11 -23.74
CA GLU A 642 25.76 -4.22 -23.41
C GLU A 642 26.51 -3.09 -24.12
N ASN A 643 27.67 -2.70 -23.60
CA ASN A 643 28.45 -1.61 -24.18
C ASN A 643 29.20 -2.06 -25.46
N LYS A 644 28.47 -2.43 -26.50
CA LYS A 644 29.04 -2.93 -27.77
C LYS A 644 29.76 -1.85 -28.57
N PHE A 645 29.37 -0.60 -28.37
CA PHE A 645 29.86 0.55 -29.14
C PHE A 645 30.88 1.39 -28.38
N ASP A 646 31.36 0.94 -27.22
CA ASP A 646 32.27 1.69 -26.35
C ASP A 646 31.78 3.12 -26.02
N ILE A 647 30.47 3.25 -25.74
CA ILE A 647 29.85 4.51 -25.34
C ILE A 647 30.51 5.00 -24.04
N GLU A 648 30.93 6.26 -24.02
CA GLU A 648 31.52 6.89 -22.85
C GLU A 648 30.50 6.92 -21.69
N ASN A 649 30.95 6.57 -20.48
CA ASN A 649 30.12 6.53 -19.28
C ASN A 649 28.86 5.65 -19.39
N PHE A 650 28.85 4.65 -20.28
CA PHE A 650 27.71 3.74 -20.48
C PHE A 650 27.14 3.18 -19.17
N SER A 651 28.00 2.70 -18.26
CA SER A 651 27.56 2.18 -16.96
C SER A 651 26.83 3.24 -16.11
N HIS A 652 27.25 4.50 -16.18
CA HIS A 652 26.59 5.60 -15.48
C HIS A 652 25.26 5.95 -16.14
N LEU A 653 25.19 5.94 -17.48
CA LEU A 653 23.96 6.17 -18.22
C LEU A 653 22.90 5.09 -17.91
N CYS A 654 23.29 3.82 -17.89
CA CYS A 654 22.41 2.72 -17.49
C CYS A 654 21.94 2.87 -16.04
N LEU A 655 22.85 3.25 -15.14
CA LEU A 655 22.52 3.50 -13.73
C LEU A 655 21.50 4.63 -13.59
N ASP A 656 21.69 5.77 -14.27
CA ASP A 656 20.77 6.91 -14.19
C ASP A 656 19.40 6.58 -14.82
N ALA A 657 19.39 5.90 -15.96
CA ALA A 657 18.17 5.45 -16.62
C ALA A 657 17.35 4.51 -15.72
N LEU A 658 17.95 3.42 -15.23
CA LEU A 658 17.26 2.45 -14.37
C LEU A 658 16.87 3.07 -13.02
N SER A 659 17.68 3.96 -12.46
CA SER A 659 17.36 4.63 -11.20
C SER A 659 16.18 5.58 -11.36
N SER A 660 16.13 6.35 -12.45
CA SER A 660 14.98 7.23 -12.74
C SER A 660 13.67 6.43 -12.85
N LEU A 661 13.70 5.26 -13.51
CA LEU A 661 12.56 4.33 -13.60
C LEU A 661 12.16 3.82 -12.21
N ALA A 662 13.13 3.39 -11.39
CA ALA A 662 12.88 2.91 -10.02
C ALA A 662 12.35 4.00 -9.06
N VAL A 663 12.70 5.27 -9.27
CA VAL A 663 12.23 6.41 -8.46
C VAL A 663 10.76 6.73 -8.75
N HIS A 664 10.35 6.60 -10.02
CA HIS A 664 9.05 7.09 -10.51
C HIS A 664 8.00 6.00 -10.76
N ASP A 665 8.37 4.72 -10.91
CA ASP A 665 7.42 3.59 -11.03
C ASP A 665 7.81 2.42 -10.11
N GLU A 666 6.91 2.06 -9.20
CA GLU A 666 7.13 1.01 -8.22
C GLU A 666 7.32 -0.37 -8.89
N ARG A 667 6.61 -0.65 -9.99
CA ARG A 667 6.76 -1.92 -10.71
C ARG A 667 8.17 -2.13 -11.25
N CYS A 668 8.84 -1.05 -11.65
CA CYS A 668 10.24 -1.10 -12.07
C CYS A 668 11.15 -1.56 -10.94
N VAL A 669 10.91 -1.13 -9.70
CA VAL A 669 11.64 -1.59 -8.50
C VAL A 669 11.48 -3.10 -8.33
N ALA A 670 10.24 -3.61 -8.42
CA ALA A 670 9.98 -5.05 -8.32
C ALA A 670 10.72 -5.85 -9.40
N LYS A 671 10.72 -5.34 -10.65
CA LYS A 671 11.45 -6.01 -11.74
C LYS A 671 12.96 -5.99 -11.53
N ILE A 672 13.53 -4.88 -11.05
CA ILE A 672 14.96 -4.78 -10.72
C ILE A 672 15.33 -5.73 -9.57
N GLN A 673 14.46 -5.88 -8.57
CA GLN A 673 14.67 -6.83 -7.47
C GLN A 673 14.67 -8.29 -7.97
N GLU A 674 13.85 -8.64 -8.95
CA GLU A 674 13.82 -9.96 -9.59
C GLU A 674 15.17 -10.32 -10.22
N VAL A 675 15.81 -9.35 -10.91
CA VAL A 675 17.14 -9.52 -11.55
C VAL A 675 18.21 -9.97 -10.56
N VAL A 676 18.12 -9.55 -9.29
CA VAL A 676 19.09 -9.94 -8.24
C VAL A 676 19.10 -11.46 -8.02
N PHE A 677 17.95 -12.13 -8.11
CA PHE A 677 17.79 -13.55 -7.78
C PHE A 677 17.53 -14.46 -9.00
N ALA A 678 17.10 -13.93 -10.15
CA ALA A 678 16.81 -14.68 -11.38
C ALA A 678 18.06 -15.37 -11.94
N GLN A 679 18.00 -16.61 -12.43
CA GLN A 679 19.20 -17.39 -12.81
C GLN A 679 19.91 -16.88 -14.08
N ASP A 680 19.18 -16.21 -14.97
CA ASP A 680 19.66 -15.86 -16.32
C ASP A 680 20.63 -14.67 -16.35
N PHE A 681 20.84 -13.99 -15.22
CA PHE A 681 21.70 -12.81 -15.14
C PHE A 681 23.10 -13.11 -14.58
N SER A 682 24.09 -12.45 -15.17
CA SER A 682 25.46 -12.47 -14.67
C SER A 682 25.57 -11.80 -13.30
N ILE A 683 26.62 -12.14 -12.55
CA ILE A 683 26.89 -11.52 -11.25
C ILE A 683 27.03 -9.99 -11.36
N GLY A 684 27.61 -9.49 -12.46
CA GLY A 684 27.73 -8.05 -12.72
C GLY A 684 26.36 -7.38 -12.77
N LYS A 685 25.43 -7.91 -13.56
CA LYS A 685 24.07 -7.35 -13.69
C LYS A 685 23.28 -7.41 -12.37
N ARG A 686 23.50 -8.43 -11.53
CA ARG A 686 22.92 -8.50 -10.17
C ARG A 686 23.46 -7.41 -9.26
N ILE A 687 24.76 -7.16 -9.32
CA ILE A 687 25.40 -6.07 -8.55
C ILE A 687 24.91 -4.72 -9.07
N ASP A 688 24.80 -4.54 -10.38
CA ASP A 688 24.25 -3.33 -11.01
C ASP A 688 22.80 -3.09 -10.56
N ALA A 689 21.96 -4.15 -10.49
CA ALA A 689 20.60 -4.05 -9.97
C ALA A 689 20.57 -3.56 -8.50
N LEU A 690 21.45 -4.09 -7.64
CA LEU A 690 21.59 -3.61 -6.27
C LEU A 690 22.09 -2.14 -6.21
N GLN A 691 22.98 -1.74 -7.12
CA GLN A 691 23.46 -0.35 -7.21
C GLN A 691 22.36 0.61 -7.66
N VAL A 692 21.54 0.22 -8.63
CA VAL A 692 20.35 0.97 -9.08
C VAL A 692 19.39 1.20 -7.93
N LEU A 693 19.05 0.15 -7.17
CA LEU A 693 18.13 0.27 -6.04
C LEU A 693 18.70 1.19 -4.95
N ASN A 694 20.00 1.12 -4.68
CA ASN A 694 20.66 2.07 -3.79
C ASN A 694 20.54 3.50 -4.30
N HIS A 695 20.89 3.75 -5.57
CA HIS A 695 20.89 5.10 -6.14
C HIS A 695 19.48 5.71 -6.11
N ALA A 696 18.45 4.93 -6.46
CA ALA A 696 17.06 5.34 -6.34
C ALA A 696 16.65 5.65 -4.89
N ALA A 697 17.11 4.86 -3.91
CA ALA A 697 16.88 5.14 -2.49
C ALA A 697 17.55 6.45 -2.04
N TYR A 698 18.79 6.71 -2.48
CA TYR A 698 19.51 7.95 -2.22
C TYR A 698 18.80 9.16 -2.86
N GLU A 699 18.30 9.04 -4.09
CA GLU A 699 17.52 10.08 -4.77
C GLU A 699 16.22 10.39 -4.02
N LEU A 700 15.44 9.36 -3.67
CA LEU A 700 14.19 9.49 -2.91
C LEU A 700 14.39 10.05 -1.49
N SER A 701 15.55 9.77 -0.87
CA SER A 701 15.88 10.30 0.47
C SER A 701 16.22 11.79 0.46
N GLY A 702 16.51 12.36 -0.71
CA GLY A 702 16.93 13.75 -0.88
C GLY A 702 18.42 13.99 -0.64
N GLN A 703 19.21 12.94 -0.39
CA GLN A 703 20.64 13.05 -0.08
C GLN A 703 21.47 13.50 -1.29
N LEU A 704 21.11 13.09 -2.51
CA LEU A 704 21.79 13.55 -3.74
C LEU A 704 21.76 15.08 -3.86
N LYS A 705 20.58 15.70 -3.64
CA LYS A 705 20.40 17.16 -3.65
C LYS A 705 21.21 17.87 -2.55
N MET A 706 21.38 17.22 -1.40
CA MET A 706 22.22 17.73 -0.31
C MET A 706 23.72 17.64 -0.59
N ASP A 707 24.17 16.69 -1.41
CA ASP A 707 25.58 16.55 -1.76
C ASP A 707 25.98 17.42 -2.97
N GLU A 708 25.07 17.66 -3.91
CA GLU A 708 25.26 18.65 -4.98
C GLU A 708 25.45 20.07 -4.42
N THR A 709 24.66 20.46 -3.42
CA THR A 709 24.78 21.77 -2.75
C THR A 709 26.07 21.92 -1.93
N LYS A 710 26.79 20.83 -1.61
CA LYS A 710 28.11 20.86 -0.96
C LYS A 710 29.28 20.95 -1.96
N LYS A 711 29.07 20.64 -3.24
CA LYS A 711 30.13 20.57 -4.27
C LYS A 711 30.46 21.92 -4.92
N GLU A 712 29.72 23.00 -4.65
CA GLU A 712 30.11 24.33 -5.13
C GLU A 712 31.37 24.85 -4.41
N PRO A 713 32.44 25.24 -5.14
CA PRO A 713 33.70 25.65 -4.54
C PRO A 713 33.58 27.08 -3.96
N ARG A 714 33.42 27.19 -2.64
CA ARG A 714 33.58 28.48 -1.94
C ARG A 714 35.05 28.75 -1.67
N HIS A 715 35.63 29.67 -2.44
CA HIS A 715 36.86 30.37 -2.07
C HIS A 715 36.66 31.17 -0.77
N SER A 716 37.14 30.64 0.36
CA SER A 716 37.78 31.40 1.45
C SER A 716 38.05 30.49 2.66
N SER A 717 39.34 30.28 2.94
CA SER A 717 39.97 29.99 4.23
C SER A 717 39.10 29.47 5.40
N SER A 718 39.39 28.22 5.79
CA SER A 718 39.52 27.71 7.17
C SER A 718 38.90 28.56 8.29
N LEU A 719 37.89 28.00 8.97
CA LEU A 719 37.80 27.84 10.44
C LEU A 719 36.54 27.01 10.77
N LEU A 720 36.73 25.78 11.25
CA LEU A 720 35.67 24.84 11.66
C LEU A 720 35.01 25.26 12.98
N PRO A 721 33.68 25.15 13.12
CA PRO A 721 33.02 25.01 14.42
C PRO A 721 32.79 23.52 14.74
N LYS A 722 33.51 22.98 15.73
CA LYS A 722 33.16 21.72 16.40
C LYS A 722 32.27 22.02 17.60
N THR A 723 30.99 21.62 17.53
CA THR A 723 30.19 21.31 18.73
C THR A 723 29.29 20.09 18.47
N ARG A 724 29.63 19.00 19.16
CA ARG A 724 28.83 17.82 19.55
C ARG A 724 27.71 17.35 18.60
N ARG A 725 28.07 16.43 17.70
CA ARG A 725 27.28 15.25 17.35
C ARG A 725 28.23 14.05 17.43
N LYS A 726 28.04 13.17 18.41
CA LYS A 726 28.73 11.88 18.49
C LYS A 726 27.67 10.84 18.11
N GLY A 727 27.92 10.07 17.07
CA GLY A 727 27.03 8.98 16.63
C GLY A 727 26.81 8.83 15.13
N GLU A 728 27.42 9.66 14.27
CA GLU A 728 27.28 9.51 12.81
C GLU A 728 28.65 9.55 12.12
N ALA A 729 29.27 8.38 11.97
CA ALA A 729 30.26 8.04 10.95
C ALA A 729 30.52 6.53 11.03
N ILE A 730 30.91 5.91 9.90
CA ILE A 730 31.23 4.48 9.65
C ILE A 730 30.00 3.78 9.02
N ILE A 731 29.77 3.68 7.69
CA ILE A 731 30.54 3.13 6.51
C ILE A 731 29.73 3.49 5.22
N SER A 732 30.19 3.58 3.97
CA SER A 732 31.46 3.85 3.28
C SER A 732 31.13 3.98 1.78
N GLN A 733 31.37 5.14 1.19
CA GLN A 733 32.05 5.25 -0.10
C GLN A 733 33.24 6.18 0.12
N ASN A 734 34.43 5.77 -0.35
CA ASN A 734 35.74 6.44 -0.23
C ASN A 734 36.58 6.11 1.01
N LEU A 735 37.10 4.88 1.08
CA LEU A 735 38.13 4.46 2.04
C LEU A 735 39.45 4.10 1.34
N SER A 736 39.93 4.97 0.45
CA SER A 736 41.27 4.85 -0.16
C SER A 736 42.31 5.82 0.41
N ASN A 737 41.95 6.79 1.25
CA ASN A 737 42.90 7.78 1.77
C ASN A 737 42.61 8.13 3.23
N LEU A 738 43.32 7.55 4.19
CA LEU A 738 43.57 8.15 5.51
C LEU A 738 44.74 7.45 6.20
N LYS A 739 45.94 8.04 6.05
CA LYS A 739 47.09 7.80 6.92
C LYS A 739 46.79 8.46 8.28
N LEU A 740 46.98 7.69 9.35
CA LEU A 740 46.88 8.13 10.73
C LEU A 740 48.13 8.94 11.13
N GLU A 741 47.95 10.16 11.64
CA GLU A 741 48.97 10.84 12.46
C GLU A 741 48.46 11.03 13.89
N GLN A 742 49.31 10.61 14.82
CA GLN A 742 49.14 10.66 16.26
C GLN A 742 49.50 12.07 16.77
N GLY A 743 48.77 12.61 17.76
CA GLY A 743 49.25 13.82 18.45
C GLY A 743 48.28 14.51 19.41
N ASN A 744 48.53 14.28 20.70
CA ASN A 744 48.34 15.11 21.90
C ASN A 744 47.23 16.18 22.01
N VAL A 745 46.56 16.10 23.16
CA VAL A 745 45.56 17.01 23.73
C VAL A 745 46.23 18.26 24.31
N GLU A 746 45.80 19.46 23.87
CA GLU A 746 45.95 20.70 24.65
C GLU A 746 44.65 21.52 24.65
N PHE A 747 44.21 21.91 25.85
CA PHE A 747 43.02 22.73 26.08
C PHE A 747 43.34 24.21 25.86
N SER A 748 42.62 24.89 24.96
CA SER A 748 42.63 26.35 24.87
C SER A 748 41.21 26.93 24.91
N LYS A 749 41.02 27.89 25.83
CA LYS A 749 39.81 28.71 26.00
C LYS A 749 39.76 29.74 24.86
N SER A 750 38.62 29.91 24.17
CA SER A 750 38.42 31.05 23.29
C SER A 750 37.06 31.74 23.49
N ARG A 751 37.15 33.06 23.36
CA ARG A 751 36.17 34.09 23.69
C ARG A 751 35.00 34.13 22.71
N ARG A 752 33.85 34.53 23.24
CA ARG A 752 32.56 34.78 22.59
C ARG A 752 32.66 35.90 21.53
N TRP A 753 32.50 35.56 20.25
CA TRP A 753 32.19 36.50 19.17
C TRP A 753 30.76 36.26 18.65
N ARG A 754 30.13 37.37 18.25
CA ARG A 754 28.69 37.56 18.02
C ARG A 754 28.21 36.69 16.84
N GLN A 755 27.17 35.88 17.06
CA GLN A 755 26.51 35.08 16.01
C GLN A 755 25.79 36.00 15.02
N GLY A 756 26.18 35.92 13.75
CA GLY A 756 25.36 36.38 12.62
C GLY A 756 24.14 35.46 12.43
N ARG A 757 23.11 35.99 11.74
CA ARG A 757 21.85 35.30 11.45
C ARG A 757 22.11 33.91 10.82
N PRO A 758 21.39 32.86 11.24
CA PRO A 758 21.53 31.54 10.63
C PRO A 758 21.08 31.60 9.16
N LYS A 759 21.92 31.08 8.26
CA LYS A 759 21.60 30.85 6.85
C LYS A 759 20.48 29.80 6.79
N GLU A 760 19.41 30.06 6.04
CA GLU A 760 18.31 29.11 5.80
C GLU A 760 18.89 27.78 5.29
N THR A 761 18.62 26.71 6.03
CA THR A 761 18.94 25.34 5.60
C THR A 761 17.84 24.86 4.66
N VAL A 762 18.20 24.52 3.42
CA VAL A 762 17.28 23.87 2.47
C VAL A 762 16.85 22.52 3.07
N SER A 763 15.60 22.43 3.49
CA SER A 763 15.00 21.19 4.01
C SER A 763 14.51 20.37 2.82
N VAL A 764 15.22 19.29 2.48
CA VAL A 764 14.76 18.34 1.46
C VAL A 764 13.92 17.27 2.14
N ARG A 765 12.69 17.06 1.66
CA ARG A 765 11.78 16.04 2.20
C ARG A 765 12.28 14.64 1.83
N ASN A 766 12.49 13.79 2.83
CA ASN A 766 12.76 12.38 2.60
C ASN A 766 11.48 11.66 2.15
N THR A 767 11.41 11.28 0.88
CA THR A 767 10.30 10.52 0.29
C THR A 767 10.55 9.01 0.30
N PHE A 768 11.79 8.59 0.59
CA PHE A 768 12.16 7.18 0.71
C PHE A 768 11.60 6.53 1.98
N GLY A 769 11.59 7.22 3.13
CA GLY A 769 11.18 6.65 4.42
C GLY A 769 9.84 5.89 4.41
N PRO A 770 8.76 6.44 3.82
CA PRO A 770 7.49 5.72 3.66
C PRO A 770 7.55 4.53 2.68
N ARG A 771 8.39 4.63 1.64
CA ARG A 771 8.56 3.61 0.58
C ARG A 771 9.60 2.53 0.92
N SER A 772 10.41 2.73 1.96
CA SER A 772 11.53 1.86 2.26
C SER A 772 11.19 0.39 2.52
N PRO A 773 10.03 0.02 3.11
CA PRO A 773 9.63 -1.39 3.21
C PRO A 773 9.54 -2.09 1.84
N TYR A 774 9.11 -1.37 0.80
CA TYR A 774 8.95 -1.90 -0.55
C TYR A 774 10.30 -2.19 -1.22
N PHE A 775 11.34 -1.42 -0.88
CA PHE A 775 12.70 -1.68 -1.34
C PHE A 775 13.36 -2.80 -0.52
N PHE A 776 13.12 -2.82 0.80
CA PHE A 776 13.84 -3.65 1.76
C PHE A 776 13.32 -5.09 1.84
N TYR A 777 12.02 -5.28 2.08
CA TYR A 777 11.48 -6.61 2.40
C TYR A 777 11.50 -7.60 1.23
N PRO A 778 11.29 -7.22 -0.04
CA PRO A 778 11.41 -8.16 -1.15
C PRO A 778 12.83 -8.72 -1.31
N LEU A 779 13.86 -7.89 -1.12
CA LEU A 779 15.26 -8.36 -1.12
C LEU A 779 15.54 -9.31 0.05
N MET A 780 15.03 -8.99 1.24
CA MET A 780 15.17 -9.88 2.40
C MET A 780 14.43 -11.21 2.21
N LYS A 781 13.23 -11.17 1.62
CA LYS A 781 12.44 -12.36 1.27
C LYS A 781 13.19 -13.21 0.25
N GLY A 782 13.65 -12.62 -0.86
CA GLY A 782 14.40 -13.32 -1.89
C GLY A 782 15.67 -13.97 -1.37
N PHE A 783 16.38 -13.32 -0.45
CA PHE A 783 17.53 -13.94 0.24
C PHE A 783 17.12 -15.14 1.10
N LYS A 784 16.04 -15.03 1.89
CA LYS A 784 15.55 -16.14 2.73
C LYS A 784 15.11 -17.35 1.89
N GLU A 785 14.44 -17.11 0.77
CA GLU A 785 13.95 -18.15 -0.15
C GLU A 785 15.10 -18.80 -0.92
N SER A 786 16.14 -18.04 -1.25
CA SER A 786 17.28 -18.53 -2.02
C SER A 786 18.49 -18.93 -1.17
N LYS A 787 18.42 -18.91 0.16
CA LYS A 787 19.58 -19.11 1.06
C LYS A 787 20.38 -20.41 0.79
N ASP A 788 19.70 -21.45 0.34
CA ASP A 788 20.29 -22.78 0.07
C ASP A 788 20.77 -22.91 -1.39
N ASN A 789 20.62 -21.86 -2.20
CA ASN A 789 21.03 -21.83 -3.60
C ASN A 789 22.55 -21.62 -3.72
N THR A 790 23.26 -22.73 -3.94
CA THR A 790 24.71 -22.74 -4.13
C THR A 790 25.19 -22.01 -5.39
N PHE A 791 24.33 -21.82 -6.40
CA PHE A 791 24.68 -21.01 -7.57
C PHE A 791 24.78 -19.52 -7.23
N LEU A 792 23.88 -19.00 -6.39
CA LEU A 792 23.87 -17.60 -6.00
C LEU A 792 24.87 -17.30 -4.89
N TRP A 793 24.96 -18.17 -3.87
CA TRP A 793 25.71 -17.90 -2.64
C TRP A 793 26.99 -18.70 -2.50
N GLY A 794 27.25 -19.64 -3.42
CA GLY A 794 28.45 -20.46 -3.41
C GLY A 794 29.70 -19.72 -3.90
N GLY A 795 30.85 -20.11 -3.34
CA GLY A 795 32.15 -19.63 -3.76
C GLY A 795 32.41 -18.14 -3.50
N GLU A 796 33.43 -17.61 -4.15
CA GLU A 796 33.88 -16.22 -3.97
C GLU A 796 32.86 -15.21 -4.52
N ASN A 797 32.26 -15.51 -5.67
CA ASN A 797 31.21 -14.69 -6.29
C ASN A 797 29.97 -14.56 -5.40
N GLY A 798 29.54 -15.66 -4.77
CA GLY A 798 28.42 -15.61 -3.83
C GLY A 798 28.71 -14.79 -2.58
N GLY A 799 29.95 -14.82 -2.10
CA GLY A 799 30.42 -13.91 -1.05
C GLY A 799 30.34 -12.43 -1.45
N ILE A 800 30.75 -12.08 -2.67
CA ILE A 800 30.66 -10.71 -3.20
C ILE A 800 29.19 -10.27 -3.30
N LEU A 801 28.31 -11.11 -3.87
CA LEU A 801 26.89 -10.81 -3.99
C LEU A 801 26.25 -10.58 -2.62
N LEU A 802 26.53 -11.46 -1.66
CA LEU A 802 26.00 -11.38 -0.30
C LEU A 802 26.47 -10.09 0.40
N THR A 803 27.74 -9.72 0.25
CA THR A 803 28.26 -8.46 0.76
C THR A 803 27.51 -7.26 0.16
N GLN A 804 27.29 -7.24 -1.15
CA GLN A 804 26.56 -6.14 -1.80
C GLN A 804 25.09 -6.09 -1.38
N LEU A 805 24.45 -7.24 -1.20
CA LEU A 805 23.07 -7.32 -0.71
C LEU A 805 22.95 -6.75 0.71
N ILE A 806 23.82 -7.17 1.63
CA ILE A 806 23.82 -6.69 3.02
C ILE A 806 24.07 -5.18 3.08
N ASN A 807 25.02 -4.68 2.28
CA ASN A 807 25.28 -3.25 2.19
C ASN A 807 24.07 -2.48 1.64
N THR A 808 23.38 -3.02 0.64
CA THR A 808 22.17 -2.41 0.07
C THR A 808 21.04 -2.30 1.09
N LEU A 809 20.79 -3.37 1.84
CA LEU A 809 19.81 -3.36 2.93
C LEU A 809 20.17 -2.35 4.03
N SER A 810 21.46 -2.25 4.36
CA SER A 810 21.96 -1.25 5.33
C SER A 810 21.76 0.18 4.83
N ASN A 811 22.04 0.42 3.55
CA ASN A 811 21.84 1.72 2.92
C ASN A 811 20.37 2.13 2.88
N PHE A 812 19.42 1.19 2.75
CA PHE A 812 17.99 1.52 2.86
C PHE A 812 17.60 1.98 4.26
N ILE A 813 18.15 1.35 5.32
CA ILE A 813 17.93 1.82 6.70
C ILE A 813 18.47 3.23 6.85
N TYR A 814 19.69 3.48 6.37
CA TYR A 814 20.32 4.80 6.40
C TYR A 814 19.52 5.85 5.60
N ALA A 815 19.13 5.53 4.37
CA ALA A 815 18.35 6.40 3.48
C ALA A 815 16.95 6.69 4.04
N SER A 816 16.40 5.80 4.87
CA SER A 816 15.11 6.02 5.55
C SER A 816 15.20 7.03 6.70
N GLY A 817 16.42 7.33 7.19
CA GLY A 817 16.64 8.24 8.31
C GLY A 817 15.85 7.85 9.56
N PHE A 818 15.26 8.82 10.24
CA PHE A 818 14.47 8.61 11.46
C PHE A 818 13.00 8.23 11.20
N HIS A 819 12.65 7.76 10.01
CA HIS A 819 11.29 7.29 9.73
C HIS A 819 10.93 6.08 10.62
N PRO A 820 9.67 5.91 11.07
CA PRO A 820 9.28 4.79 11.93
C PRO A 820 9.64 3.41 11.38
N ASN A 821 9.59 3.24 10.05
CA ASN A 821 9.95 1.99 9.37
C ASN A 821 11.43 1.61 9.59
N SER A 822 12.33 2.58 9.74
CA SER A 822 13.77 2.32 9.91
C SER A 822 14.06 1.47 11.15
N LYS A 823 13.26 1.61 12.21
CA LYS A 823 13.44 0.86 13.45
C LYS A 823 13.15 -0.64 13.26
N VAL A 824 12.07 -0.94 12.57
CA VAL A 824 11.64 -2.33 12.29
C VAL A 824 12.64 -2.98 11.33
N MET A 825 13.00 -2.29 10.24
CA MET A 825 13.99 -2.79 9.28
C MET A 825 15.37 -2.99 9.91
N ALA A 826 15.80 -2.11 10.82
CA ALA A 826 17.06 -2.27 11.54
C ALA A 826 17.07 -3.51 12.44
N ASN A 827 15.97 -3.77 13.15
CA ASN A 827 15.82 -4.98 13.95
C ASN A 827 15.85 -6.24 13.07
N ASP A 828 15.09 -6.23 11.99
CA ASP A 828 14.98 -7.37 11.08
C ASP A 828 16.29 -7.64 10.32
N LEU A 829 17.01 -6.59 9.92
CA LEU A 829 18.34 -6.74 9.32
C LEU A 829 19.32 -7.35 10.32
N PHE A 830 19.33 -6.86 11.56
CA PHE A 830 20.22 -7.39 12.59
C PHE A 830 19.99 -8.89 12.83
N GLU A 831 18.73 -9.32 13.01
CA GLU A 831 18.38 -10.74 13.17
C GLU A 831 18.69 -11.58 11.92
N LEU A 832 18.66 -10.99 10.72
CA LEU A 832 19.04 -11.66 9.48
C LEU A 832 20.55 -11.89 9.36
N VAL A 833 21.36 -10.85 9.64
CA VAL A 833 22.81 -10.89 9.38
C VAL A 833 23.60 -11.51 10.51
N TRP A 834 23.11 -11.43 11.76
CA TRP A 834 23.85 -11.89 12.92
C TRP A 834 24.21 -13.39 12.90
N PRO A 835 23.33 -14.32 12.46
CA PRO A 835 23.68 -15.73 12.32
C PRO A 835 24.86 -15.99 11.36
N LEU A 836 25.14 -15.08 10.43
CA LEU A 836 26.18 -15.19 9.42
C LEU A 836 27.57 -14.73 9.93
N GLN A 837 27.69 -14.27 11.18
CA GLN A 837 28.91 -13.69 11.77
C GLN A 837 30.18 -14.58 11.66
N PHE A 838 30.01 -15.90 11.50
CA PHE A 838 31.10 -16.85 11.37
C PHE A 838 31.50 -17.14 9.91
N ALA A 839 31.06 -16.31 8.95
CA ALA A 839 31.42 -16.48 7.55
C ALA A 839 32.95 -16.55 7.35
N GLU A 840 33.41 -17.50 6.54
CA GLU A 840 34.83 -17.68 6.24
C GLU A 840 35.40 -16.47 5.48
N ASN A 841 34.61 -15.89 4.57
CA ASN A 841 34.99 -14.74 3.77
C ASN A 841 35.05 -13.45 4.63
N PRO A 842 36.22 -12.77 4.74
CA PRO A 842 36.35 -11.52 5.47
C PRO A 842 35.47 -10.37 4.95
N GLN A 843 35.18 -10.30 3.64
CA GLN A 843 34.27 -9.29 3.08
C GLN A 843 32.85 -9.43 3.64
N VAL A 844 32.37 -10.67 3.77
CA VAL A 844 31.05 -10.97 4.33
C VAL A 844 31.01 -10.59 5.82
N ARG A 845 32.02 -10.96 6.59
CA ARG A 845 32.14 -10.54 8.01
C ARG A 845 32.15 -9.02 8.17
N ARG A 846 32.91 -8.31 7.33
CA ARG A 846 32.92 -6.84 7.33
C ARG A 846 31.54 -6.25 7.05
N SER A 847 30.81 -6.74 6.04
CA SER A 847 29.45 -6.27 5.75
C SER A 847 28.47 -6.55 6.89
N ILE A 848 28.60 -7.68 7.59
CA ILE A 848 27.74 -8.00 8.74
C ILE A 848 28.00 -7.03 9.90
N LEU A 849 29.28 -6.76 10.22
CA LEU A 849 29.65 -5.79 11.26
C LEU A 849 29.22 -4.37 10.86
N SER A 850 29.38 -4.01 9.58
CA SER A 850 28.89 -2.76 9.03
C SER A 850 27.39 -2.58 9.21
N ALA A 851 26.62 -3.58 8.78
CA ALA A 851 25.17 -3.59 8.91
C ALA A 851 24.74 -3.50 10.37
N SER A 852 25.39 -4.27 11.24
CA SER A 852 25.13 -4.25 12.69
C SER A 852 25.35 -2.85 13.27
N LEU A 853 26.45 -2.20 12.91
CA LEU A 853 26.75 -0.84 13.34
C LEU A 853 25.74 0.18 12.78
N CYS A 854 25.33 0.03 11.52
CA CYS A 854 24.31 0.86 10.89
C CYS A 854 22.95 0.73 11.59
N CYS A 855 22.61 -0.44 12.12
CA CYS A 855 21.34 -0.66 12.81
C CYS A 855 21.27 0.03 14.18
N LEU A 856 22.39 0.10 14.92
CA LEU A 856 22.40 0.55 16.33
C LEU A 856 21.69 1.90 16.57
N PRO A 857 21.91 2.98 15.78
CA PRO A 857 21.25 4.27 16.02
C PRO A 857 19.73 4.24 15.84
N HIS A 858 19.20 3.24 15.12
CA HIS A 858 17.78 3.09 14.83
C HIS A 858 17.07 2.14 15.81
N LEU A 859 17.82 1.37 16.60
CA LEU A 859 17.25 0.45 17.58
C LEU A 859 16.90 1.20 18.88
N PRO A 860 15.68 1.01 19.43
CA PRO A 860 15.34 1.54 20.74
C PRO A 860 16.16 0.84 21.84
N GLU A 861 16.45 1.57 22.92
CA GLU A 861 17.33 1.12 24.02
C GLU A 861 16.85 -0.21 24.62
N GLU A 862 15.54 -0.45 24.67
CA GLU A 862 14.95 -1.69 25.16
C GLU A 862 15.31 -2.90 24.28
N ILE A 863 15.40 -2.72 22.95
CA ILE A 863 15.81 -3.78 22.01
C ILE A 863 17.31 -3.99 22.08
N VAL A 864 18.11 -2.92 22.21
CA VAL A 864 19.57 -3.06 22.38
C VAL A 864 19.88 -3.82 23.67
N VAL A 865 19.23 -3.48 24.78
CA VAL A 865 19.40 -4.17 26.06
C VAL A 865 18.85 -5.60 26.02
N GLY A 866 17.63 -5.79 25.50
CA GLY A 866 16.93 -7.07 25.51
C GLY A 866 17.42 -8.09 24.47
N SER A 867 17.89 -7.63 23.32
CA SER A 867 18.24 -8.51 22.18
C SER A 867 19.74 -8.59 21.92
N ILE A 868 20.52 -7.53 22.18
CA ILE A 868 21.97 -7.50 21.92
C ILE A 868 22.77 -7.75 23.21
N LEU A 869 22.56 -6.94 24.26
CA LEU A 869 23.31 -7.05 25.51
C LEU A 869 22.93 -8.30 26.32
N SER A 870 21.68 -8.76 26.23
CA SER A 870 21.21 -9.97 26.92
C SER A 870 21.73 -11.27 26.31
N ARG A 871 22.31 -11.24 25.09
CA ARG A 871 22.91 -12.41 24.43
C ARG A 871 24.43 -12.41 24.70
N PRO A 872 24.94 -13.16 25.70
CA PRO A 872 26.38 -13.15 26.03
C PRO A 872 27.25 -13.65 24.87
N GLU A 873 26.69 -14.44 23.96
CA GLU A 873 27.31 -14.92 22.72
C GLU A 873 27.69 -13.76 21.80
N VAL A 874 26.86 -12.71 21.73
CA VAL A 874 27.07 -11.53 20.88
C VAL A 874 28.29 -10.75 21.36
N LEU A 875 28.30 -10.38 22.64
CA LEU A 875 29.38 -9.64 23.26
C LEU A 875 30.69 -10.42 23.23
N LYS A 876 30.65 -11.74 23.48
CA LYS A 876 31.83 -12.60 23.42
C LYS A 876 32.38 -12.70 22.00
N HIS A 877 31.51 -12.80 20.99
CA HIS A 877 31.94 -12.79 19.59
C HIS A 877 32.61 -11.46 19.24
N LEU A 878 32.00 -10.31 19.51
CA LEU A 878 32.60 -8.99 19.25
C LEU A 878 33.93 -8.79 19.99
N GLN A 879 34.04 -9.24 21.24
CA GLN A 879 35.31 -9.16 21.97
C GLN A 879 36.41 -10.06 21.38
N ASN A 880 36.03 -11.21 20.82
CA ASN A 880 36.96 -12.09 20.14
C ASN A 880 37.34 -11.50 18.77
N THR A 881 36.39 -11.04 17.98
CA THR A 881 36.58 -10.47 16.64
C THR A 881 37.45 -9.22 16.72
N SER A 882 37.21 -8.30 17.67
CA SER A 882 38.05 -7.12 17.90
C SER A 882 39.53 -7.44 18.20
N LYS A 883 39.83 -8.59 18.81
CA LYS A 883 41.18 -8.97 19.24
C LYS A 883 41.88 -9.97 18.32
N LYS A 884 41.13 -10.87 17.66
CA LYS A 884 41.65 -12.09 17.05
C LYS A 884 41.26 -12.31 15.59
N ASP A 885 40.36 -11.50 15.01
CA ASP A 885 40.05 -11.63 13.58
C ASP A 885 41.30 -11.35 12.73
N GLY A 886 41.48 -12.09 11.64
CA GLY A 886 42.60 -11.88 10.71
C GLY A 886 42.52 -10.54 9.97
N ASP A 887 41.30 -10.04 9.74
CA ASP A 887 41.06 -8.80 9.00
C ASP A 887 41.09 -7.56 9.90
N THR A 888 41.81 -6.52 9.46
CA THR A 888 42.00 -5.28 10.22
C THR A 888 40.72 -4.47 10.38
N GLU A 889 39.88 -4.42 9.34
CA GLU A 889 38.65 -3.63 9.36
C GLU A 889 37.60 -4.31 10.23
N CYS A 890 37.47 -5.66 10.18
CA CYS A 890 36.65 -6.42 11.13
C CYS A 890 37.00 -6.09 12.59
N ARG A 891 38.31 -6.01 12.92
CA ARG A 891 38.74 -5.64 14.27
C ARG A 891 38.29 -4.22 14.66
N GLN A 892 38.42 -3.27 13.74
CA GLN A 892 38.02 -1.88 13.95
C GLN A 892 36.50 -1.73 14.11
N LEU A 893 35.72 -2.33 13.22
CA LEU A 893 34.25 -2.29 13.26
C LEU A 893 33.71 -2.95 14.52
N SER A 894 34.26 -4.10 14.90
CA SER A 894 33.89 -4.76 16.13
C SER A 894 34.22 -3.92 17.38
N THR A 895 35.31 -3.15 17.34
CA THR A 895 35.67 -2.22 18.43
C THR A 895 34.70 -1.03 18.47
N ALA A 896 34.30 -0.49 17.32
CA ALA A 896 33.34 0.60 17.22
C ALA A 896 31.95 0.18 17.75
N ILE A 897 31.48 -1.02 17.40
CA ILE A 897 30.22 -1.59 17.93
C ILE A 897 30.29 -1.74 19.45
N LEU A 898 31.37 -2.32 19.98
CA LEU A 898 31.55 -2.48 21.42
C LEU A 898 31.55 -1.14 22.16
N HIS A 899 32.16 -0.10 21.57
CA HIS A 899 32.13 1.24 22.14
C HIS A 899 30.73 1.86 22.08
N GLY A 900 30.01 1.70 20.97
CA GLY A 900 28.64 2.20 20.82
C GLY A 900 27.60 1.50 21.70
N LEU A 901 27.88 0.27 22.14
CA LEU A 901 27.04 -0.46 23.11
C LEU A 901 27.33 -0.10 24.58
N LEU A 902 28.45 0.58 24.86
CA LEU A 902 28.88 0.97 26.21
C LEU A 902 28.65 2.46 26.53
N GLU A 903 28.45 3.29 25.50
CA GLU A 903 27.94 4.68 25.62
C GLU A 903 26.41 4.67 25.78
#